data_AF-A0A2V8GC39-F1
#
_entry.id   AF-A0A2V8GC39-F1
#
_cell.length_a   1.000
_cell.length_b   1.000
_cell.length_c   1.000
_cell.angle_alpha   90.00
_cell.angle_beta   90.00
_cell.angle_gamma   90.00
#
_symmetry.space_group_name_H-M   'P 1'
#
loop_
_entity.id
_entity.type
_entity.pdbx_description
1 polymer ?
#
loop_
_entity_poly.entity_id
_entity_poly.type
_entity_poly.pdbx_seq_one_letter_code
_entity_poly.pdbx_strand_id
1 'polypeptide(L)'
;MLSLFPSLIVALSLAAATPEPIQATAPLAAEPAIALDVPYLPQTEAMCGGAAAAMVLRYWGDAHAGVQQFDALVDRRAGGIATTTLVAAVEQRQWRTFRTAASADALRDELRARRPVIVLLQDRPDRYHYVVVIGAGADRFVVHDPAWGPSRRLAAPELMRRWQAAKFWSLVVVPPANGHDRVRLKPDATETLDPERTGSCAQLLSTAIDDVQRRGVAEADAIFNALRSQCPDSAGPLRELAGVRFAALRWRDAASLAEQALARDPRDEYTWDVLASSRFMQDDVAGALRAWNQIGKPRVDTVQIEGLSRARYALVADALALPAGALVSEETFRRAERRLSELPGYVDTRLGYRPKRDGFAAVNVVVVERPARPRGPIEWAATGARTAIDREVSVVVPGMTGQGEQWEASWRWWTERPRVALSFAMPHRGVLPGVWRVDGCWEAQSYGFGMTSSGLAPRPLVERRAHGGIAVSDWLTADLRYSLNAGIDSWNGVRRTASIGGSLERRFASNRVLAAGDAATWMLLGGGPGFRSAALRTAVRSSTAAIGTVFVAGGGVEAVSAAAPFALWPGAGDGHARAPLLRGHPLLRDGVIDGAVFGERIAYANGEVQRWIHSPPSLPMRIAVASFVDLARASRRAPAAPGDPFQIDVGFGVRVKVPSQKGTLRIDAGHGVRDGANALTFGWQLF
;
A
#
# COMPACT_ATOMS: atom_id res chain seq x y z
N MET A 1 -7.17 -18.93 56.92
CA MET A 1 -6.90 -17.67 57.63
C MET A 1 -5.82 -16.90 56.88
N LEU A 2 -6.10 -15.63 56.58
CA LEU A 2 -5.25 -14.56 56.03
C LEU A 2 -4.66 -14.65 54.59
N SER A 3 -5.45 -14.12 53.65
CA SER A 3 -5.19 -12.95 52.77
C SER A 3 -3.76 -12.54 52.38
N LEU A 4 -3.53 -12.36 51.06
CA LEU A 4 -2.89 -11.18 50.42
C LEU A 4 -2.91 -11.32 48.87
N PHE A 5 -3.83 -10.63 48.20
CA PHE A 5 -3.80 -10.31 46.76
C PHE A 5 -4.13 -8.82 46.63
N PRO A 6 -3.31 -7.99 45.96
CA PRO A 6 -3.68 -6.60 45.73
C PRO A 6 -4.58 -6.50 44.49
N SER A 7 -5.80 -6.00 44.72
CA SER A 7 -6.70 -5.49 43.68
C SER A 7 -6.17 -4.14 43.19
N LEU A 8 -5.73 -4.06 41.93
CA LEU A 8 -5.47 -2.78 41.26
C LEU A 8 -6.77 -2.31 40.60
N ILE A 9 -7.53 -1.48 41.32
CA ILE A 9 -8.70 -0.77 40.78
C ILE A 9 -8.18 0.47 40.04
N VAL A 10 -8.30 0.48 38.70
CA VAL A 10 -8.18 1.71 37.91
C VAL A 10 -9.56 2.35 37.84
N ALA A 11 -9.79 3.36 38.68
CA ALA A 11 -10.96 4.22 38.59
C ALA A 11 -10.74 5.25 37.47
N LEU A 12 -11.51 5.14 36.38
CA LEU A 12 -11.58 6.14 35.33
C LEU A 12 -12.69 7.15 35.70
N SER A 13 -12.32 8.27 36.31
CA SER A 13 -13.24 9.36 36.62
C SER A 13 -13.63 10.08 35.32
N LEU A 14 -14.91 10.00 34.95
CA LEU A 14 -15.53 10.76 33.88
C LEU A 14 -15.75 12.21 34.36
N ALA A 15 -14.85 13.13 33.99
CA ALA A 15 -15.10 14.56 34.10
C ALA A 15 -15.76 15.04 32.80
N ALA A 16 -17.07 15.33 32.86
CA ALA A 16 -17.80 15.98 31.78
C ALA A 16 -17.34 17.44 31.66
N ALA A 17 -16.46 17.73 30.71
CA ALA A 17 -16.15 19.09 30.30
C ALA A 17 -17.08 19.48 29.15
N THR A 18 -17.91 20.49 29.38
CA THR A 18 -18.75 21.16 28.37
C THR A 18 -17.90 21.74 27.24
N PRO A 19 -18.31 21.64 25.96
CA PRO A 19 -17.54 22.20 24.86
C PRO A 19 -17.73 23.73 24.80
N GLU A 20 -16.67 24.48 25.05
CA GLU A 20 -16.60 25.89 24.62
C GLU A 20 -16.50 25.98 23.09
N PRO A 21 -17.18 26.92 22.44
CA PRO A 21 -17.06 27.14 21.00
C PRO A 21 -15.70 27.78 20.70
N ILE A 22 -14.76 27.00 20.17
CA ILE A 22 -13.52 27.52 19.58
C ILE A 22 -13.91 28.29 18.32
N GLN A 23 -13.95 29.62 18.40
CA GLN A 23 -13.88 30.49 17.23
C GLN A 23 -12.52 30.25 16.57
N ALA A 24 -12.52 29.49 15.49
CA ALA A 24 -11.37 29.29 14.64
C ALA A 24 -11.16 30.51 13.74
N THR A 25 -10.59 31.58 14.28
CA THR A 25 -9.79 32.51 13.47
C THR A 25 -8.41 31.89 13.31
N ALA A 26 -8.26 31.00 12.33
CA ALA A 26 -6.94 30.66 11.83
C ALA A 26 -6.35 31.93 11.19
N PRO A 27 -5.23 32.49 11.67
CA PRO A 27 -4.51 33.46 10.84
C PRO A 27 -4.08 32.70 9.58
N LEU A 28 -4.45 33.23 8.40
CA LEU A 28 -3.85 32.81 7.13
C LEU A 28 -2.34 32.75 7.36
N ALA A 29 -1.77 31.54 7.33
CA ALA A 29 -0.35 31.36 7.49
C ALA A 29 0.33 32.11 6.34
N ALA A 30 0.99 33.22 6.66
CA ALA A 30 1.67 34.08 5.68
C ALA A 30 2.48 33.21 4.70
N GLU A 31 2.18 33.35 3.42
CA GLU A 31 2.97 32.71 2.37
C GLU A 31 4.44 33.17 2.46
N PRO A 32 5.41 32.33 2.08
CA PRO A 32 6.79 32.76 1.99
C PRO A 32 6.88 33.96 1.04
N ALA A 33 7.51 35.04 1.48
CA ALA A 33 7.71 36.24 0.66
C ALA A 33 8.56 35.98 -0.60
N ILE A 34 9.37 34.90 -0.57
CA ILE A 34 10.16 34.42 -1.71
C ILE A 34 9.99 32.90 -1.79
N ALA A 35 9.57 32.38 -2.95
CA ALA A 35 9.50 30.95 -3.23
C ALA A 35 9.97 30.65 -4.66
N LEU A 36 10.87 29.68 -4.79
CA LEU A 36 11.38 29.16 -6.05
C LEU A 36 10.69 27.83 -6.36
N ASP A 37 10.28 27.65 -7.62
CA ASP A 37 9.67 26.40 -8.11
C ASP A 37 10.77 25.38 -8.48
N VAL A 38 11.42 24.84 -7.45
CA VAL A 38 12.47 23.82 -7.62
C VAL A 38 11.82 22.43 -7.68
N PRO A 39 12.07 21.61 -8.71
CA PRO A 39 11.53 20.25 -8.76
C PRO A 39 12.04 19.40 -7.59
N TYR A 40 11.16 18.61 -6.98
CA TYR A 40 11.51 17.74 -5.86
C TYR A 40 11.87 16.32 -6.30
N LEU A 41 12.96 15.79 -5.75
CA LEU A 41 13.40 14.40 -5.95
C LEU A 41 13.62 13.71 -4.59
N PRO A 42 12.84 12.67 -4.26
CA PRO A 42 13.00 11.95 -3.00
C PRO A 42 14.19 11.00 -3.03
N GLN A 43 14.92 10.93 -1.93
CA GLN A 43 16.02 9.97 -1.73
C GLN A 43 16.29 9.65 -0.26
N THR A 44 16.87 8.48 -0.03
CA THR A 44 17.42 8.12 1.28
C THR A 44 18.52 9.09 1.73
N GLU A 45 18.79 9.14 3.02
CA GLU A 45 19.79 10.05 3.61
C GLU A 45 21.19 9.85 3.01
N ALA A 46 21.56 8.64 2.60
CA ALA A 46 22.87 8.40 1.98
C ALA A 46 23.02 9.08 0.60
N MET A 47 21.92 9.33 -0.10
CA MET A 47 21.88 9.96 -1.43
C MET A 47 21.42 11.42 -1.41
N CYS A 48 21.29 12.03 -0.23
CA CYS A 48 20.74 13.38 -0.10
C CYS A 48 21.52 14.45 -0.90
N GLY A 49 22.85 14.32 -1.00
CA GLY A 49 23.69 15.24 -1.78
C GLY A 49 23.44 15.17 -3.29
N GLY A 50 23.34 13.97 -3.85
CA GLY A 50 23.03 13.74 -5.26
C GLY A 50 21.62 14.20 -5.62
N ALA A 51 20.65 13.99 -4.72
CA ALA A 51 19.30 14.50 -4.87
C ALA A 51 19.26 16.03 -4.85
N ALA A 52 19.95 16.66 -3.89
CA ALA A 52 20.04 18.12 -3.81
C ALA A 52 20.66 18.74 -5.08
N ALA A 53 21.73 18.15 -5.59
CA ALA A 53 22.33 18.58 -6.86
C ALA A 53 21.33 18.43 -8.01
N ALA A 54 20.75 17.24 -8.21
CA ALA A 54 19.81 16.98 -9.30
C ALA A 54 18.57 17.90 -9.26
N MET A 55 18.03 18.23 -8.08
CA MET A 55 16.94 19.21 -7.93
C MET A 55 17.34 20.59 -8.44
N VAL A 56 18.54 21.07 -8.08
CA VAL A 56 19.04 22.38 -8.54
C VAL A 56 19.37 22.36 -10.05
N LEU A 57 19.89 21.25 -10.58
CA LEU A 57 20.12 21.10 -12.03
C LEU A 57 18.80 21.17 -12.81
N ARG A 58 17.76 20.48 -12.33
CA ARG A 58 16.41 20.53 -12.92
C ARG A 58 15.81 21.94 -12.86
N TYR A 59 16.01 22.67 -11.78
CA TYR A 59 15.56 24.06 -11.65
C TYR A 59 16.15 24.96 -12.76
N TRP A 60 17.38 24.68 -13.20
CA TRP A 60 18.04 25.42 -14.27
C TRP A 60 17.74 24.91 -15.69
N GLY A 61 16.89 23.89 -15.85
CA GLY A 61 16.43 23.41 -17.15
C GLY A 61 16.97 22.05 -17.60
N ASP A 62 17.81 21.37 -16.80
CA ASP A 62 18.16 19.96 -17.04
C ASP A 62 16.99 19.05 -16.58
N ALA A 63 15.93 19.02 -17.37
CA ALA A 63 14.61 18.51 -17.00
C ALA A 63 14.62 17.08 -16.40
N HIS A 64 15.58 16.25 -16.81
CA HIS A 64 15.66 14.84 -16.41
C HIS A 64 16.92 14.51 -15.60
N ALA A 65 17.59 15.51 -15.02
CA ALA A 65 18.75 15.26 -14.15
C ALA A 65 18.37 14.23 -13.07
N GLY A 66 19.06 13.09 -13.07
CA GLY A 66 18.72 11.94 -12.25
C GLY A 66 19.63 11.82 -11.05
N VAL A 67 19.10 11.40 -9.91
CA VAL A 67 19.91 11.14 -8.71
C VAL A 67 20.93 10.03 -8.96
N GLN A 68 20.57 9.06 -9.81
CA GLN A 68 21.38 7.90 -10.18
C GLN A 68 22.74 8.29 -10.80
N GLN A 69 22.83 9.50 -11.38
CA GLN A 69 24.09 10.02 -11.92
C GLN A 69 25.16 10.25 -10.84
N PHE A 70 24.75 10.28 -9.57
CA PHE A 70 25.62 10.49 -8.40
C PHE A 70 25.79 9.22 -7.57
N ASP A 71 25.19 8.08 -7.93
CA ASP A 71 25.22 6.82 -7.16
C ASP A 71 26.65 6.33 -6.91
N ALA A 72 27.54 6.50 -7.90
CA ALA A 72 28.94 6.10 -7.81
C ALA A 72 29.76 6.89 -6.78
N LEU A 73 29.22 8.01 -6.28
CA LEU A 73 29.89 8.90 -5.33
C LEU A 73 29.60 8.57 -3.86
N VAL A 74 28.70 7.61 -3.60
CA VAL A 74 28.32 7.24 -2.24
C VAL A 74 29.43 6.47 -1.56
N ASP A 75 29.99 7.04 -0.49
CA ASP A 75 30.81 6.30 0.44
C ASP A 75 29.90 5.57 1.44
N ARG A 76 29.79 4.26 1.30
CA ARG A 76 28.98 3.41 2.19
C ARG A 76 29.50 3.39 3.62
N ARG A 77 30.79 3.63 3.85
CA ARG A 77 31.39 3.69 5.21
C ARG A 77 31.13 5.02 5.88
N ALA A 78 31.21 6.12 5.12
CA ALA A 78 30.87 7.46 5.61
C ALA A 78 29.35 7.72 5.65
N GLY A 79 28.55 6.88 4.99
CA GLY A 79 27.09 6.96 5.00
C GLY A 79 26.52 8.08 4.12
N GLY A 80 27.24 8.54 3.10
CA GLY A 80 26.82 9.62 2.22
C GLY A 80 27.85 10.03 1.16
N ILE A 81 27.59 11.15 0.48
CA ILE A 81 28.52 11.79 -0.47
C ILE A 81 29.28 12.90 0.25
N ALA A 82 30.61 12.87 0.20
CA ALA A 82 31.44 13.92 0.81
C ALA A 82 31.24 15.28 0.10
N THR A 83 31.34 16.38 0.86
CA THR A 83 31.13 17.74 0.35
C THR A 83 32.03 18.09 -0.82
N THR A 84 33.31 17.75 -0.74
CA THR A 84 34.30 18.00 -1.80
C THR A 84 34.02 17.17 -3.05
N THR A 85 33.64 15.91 -2.88
CA THR A 85 33.26 15.01 -3.98
C THR A 85 32.01 15.50 -4.71
N LEU A 86 31.01 15.99 -3.97
CA LEU A 86 29.80 16.55 -4.57
C LEU A 86 30.10 17.79 -5.42
N VAL A 87 30.90 18.73 -4.89
CA VAL A 87 31.31 19.94 -5.62
C VAL A 87 32.07 19.57 -6.90
N ALA A 88 33.08 18.71 -6.79
CA ALA A 88 33.88 18.27 -7.94
C ALA A 88 33.01 17.59 -9.01
N ALA A 89 32.03 16.77 -8.61
CA ALA A 89 31.12 16.12 -9.55
C ALA A 89 30.21 17.11 -10.29
N VAL A 90 29.76 18.17 -9.63
CA VAL A 90 28.96 19.24 -10.24
C VAL A 90 29.82 20.06 -11.21
N GLU A 91 31.04 20.43 -10.82
CA GLU A 91 31.99 21.17 -11.66
C GLU A 91 32.45 20.39 -12.88
N GLN A 92 32.70 19.08 -12.75
CA GLN A 92 33.03 18.20 -13.88
C GLN A 92 31.93 18.21 -14.97
N ARG A 93 30.68 18.42 -14.56
CA ARG A 93 29.52 18.58 -15.46
C ARG A 93 29.39 20.00 -16.02
N GLN A 94 30.43 20.83 -15.89
CA GLN A 94 30.53 22.19 -16.40
C GLN A 94 29.58 23.20 -15.74
N TRP A 95 29.07 22.90 -14.54
CA TRP A 95 28.29 23.83 -13.74
C TRP A 95 29.20 24.70 -12.86
N ARG A 96 28.78 25.95 -12.61
CA ARG A 96 29.51 26.87 -11.73
C ARG A 96 28.98 26.77 -10.32
N THR A 97 29.89 26.76 -9.35
CA THR A 97 29.62 26.52 -7.93
C THR A 97 30.17 27.67 -7.09
N PHE A 98 29.39 28.09 -6.09
CA PHE A 98 29.79 29.13 -5.13
C PHE A 98 29.36 28.76 -3.71
N ARG A 99 29.97 29.39 -2.72
CA ARG A 99 29.50 29.34 -1.33
C ARG A 99 28.80 30.65 -1.00
N THR A 100 27.69 30.57 -0.27
CA THR A 100 27.06 31.77 0.30
C THR A 100 27.66 32.10 1.68
N ALA A 101 27.52 33.34 2.13
CA ALA A 101 27.97 33.78 3.45
C ALA A 101 27.16 33.11 4.57
N ALA A 102 27.74 33.05 5.77
CA ALA A 102 27.20 32.35 6.94
C ALA A 102 26.12 33.16 7.68
N SER A 103 25.09 33.65 6.98
CA SER A 103 24.00 34.42 7.57
C SER A 103 22.63 34.10 6.96
N ALA A 104 21.57 34.33 7.73
CA ALA A 104 20.20 34.19 7.24
C ALA A 104 19.90 35.16 6.10
N ASP A 105 20.46 36.38 6.15
CA ASP A 105 20.26 37.38 5.11
C ASP A 105 20.96 37.01 3.81
N ALA A 106 22.15 36.40 3.87
CA ALA A 106 22.81 35.88 2.68
C ALA A 106 22.00 34.76 1.99
N LEU A 107 21.35 33.88 2.76
CA LEU A 107 20.39 32.91 2.18
C LEU A 107 19.21 33.62 1.51
N ARG A 108 18.66 34.67 2.12
CA ARG A 108 17.57 35.45 1.53
C ARG A 108 18.02 36.15 0.25
N ASP A 109 19.23 36.69 0.20
CA ASP A 109 19.79 37.37 -0.97
C ASP A 109 19.97 36.41 -2.15
N GLU A 110 20.45 35.19 -1.90
CA GLU A 110 20.51 34.14 -2.93
C GLU A 110 19.12 33.80 -3.48
N LEU A 111 18.12 33.67 -2.60
CA LEU A 111 16.74 33.40 -3.01
C LEU A 111 16.12 34.58 -3.79
N ARG A 112 16.39 35.84 -3.40
CA ARG A 112 15.98 37.04 -4.15
C ARG A 112 16.62 37.06 -5.54
N ALA A 113 17.86 36.59 -5.64
CA ALA A 113 18.57 36.39 -6.91
C ALA A 113 18.09 35.15 -7.69
N ARG A 114 17.02 34.48 -7.24
CA ARG A 114 16.44 33.27 -7.83
C ARG A 114 17.42 32.09 -7.90
N ARG A 115 18.34 32.00 -6.93
CA ARG A 115 19.32 30.91 -6.83
C ARG A 115 19.00 30.03 -5.61
N PRO A 116 18.51 28.79 -5.81
CA PRO A 116 18.32 27.87 -4.70
C PRO A 116 19.68 27.47 -4.12
N VAL A 117 19.72 27.28 -2.80
CA VAL A 117 20.98 27.03 -2.09
C VAL A 117 20.96 25.63 -1.48
N ILE A 118 21.92 24.79 -1.82
CA ILE A 118 22.12 23.52 -1.13
C ILE A 118 22.87 23.83 0.17
N VAL A 119 22.34 23.38 1.30
CA VAL A 119 23.00 23.54 2.62
C VAL A 119 23.13 22.19 3.30
N LEU A 120 24.17 22.05 4.13
CA LEU A 120 24.39 20.88 4.96
C LEU A 120 23.88 21.20 6.37
N LEU A 121 22.94 20.42 6.88
CA LEU A 121 22.38 20.59 8.22
C LEU A 121 22.75 19.40 9.10
N GLN A 122 23.02 19.64 10.39
CA GLN A 122 23.13 18.55 11.35
C GLN A 122 21.74 17.94 11.63
N ASP A 123 21.59 16.64 11.39
CA ASP A 123 20.38 15.88 11.72
C ASP A 123 20.49 15.25 13.11
N ARG A 124 21.66 14.69 13.42
CA ARG A 124 22.02 14.09 14.73
C ARG A 124 23.49 14.40 15.04
N PRO A 125 23.97 14.23 16.29
CA PRO A 125 25.39 14.37 16.59
C PRO A 125 26.24 13.58 15.58
N ASP A 126 27.24 14.25 15.00
CA ASP A 126 28.15 13.74 13.96
C ASP A 126 27.50 13.18 12.68
N ARG A 127 26.21 13.49 12.43
CA ARG A 127 25.52 13.11 11.20
C ARG A 127 24.86 14.31 10.53
N TYR A 128 25.21 14.51 9.26
CA TYR A 128 24.80 15.66 8.48
C TYR A 128 23.95 15.25 7.27
N HIS A 129 23.12 16.17 6.79
CA HIS A 129 22.13 15.92 5.74
C HIS A 129 22.01 17.12 4.81
N TYR A 130 22.05 16.88 3.49
CA TYR A 130 21.88 17.94 2.49
C TYR A 130 20.41 18.26 2.28
N VAL A 131 20.07 19.55 2.27
CA VAL A 131 18.75 20.07 1.89
C VAL A 131 18.89 21.23 0.91
N VAL A 132 17.85 21.53 0.15
CA VAL A 132 17.82 22.68 -0.76
C VAL A 132 16.92 23.75 -0.18
N VAL A 133 17.46 24.93 0.11
CA VAL A 133 16.68 26.11 0.50
C VAL A 133 16.06 26.70 -0.76
N ILE A 134 14.73 26.78 -0.77
CA ILE A 134 13.93 27.18 -1.94
C ILE A 134 13.05 28.40 -1.67
N GLY A 135 12.94 28.84 -0.42
CA GLY A 135 12.12 29.99 -0.09
C GLY A 135 12.39 30.53 1.31
N ALA A 136 11.91 31.74 1.55
CA ALA A 136 12.06 32.43 2.82
C ALA A 136 10.84 33.31 3.12
N GLY A 137 10.45 33.32 4.38
CA GLY A 137 9.56 34.30 4.99
C GLY A 137 10.32 35.17 6.01
N ALA A 138 9.58 35.93 6.82
CA ALA A 138 10.16 36.78 7.85
C ALA A 138 10.96 35.98 8.89
N ASP A 139 10.37 34.91 9.42
CA ASP A 139 10.87 34.12 10.56
C ASP A 139 11.18 32.65 10.21
N ARG A 140 11.05 32.27 8.94
CA ARG A 140 11.11 30.87 8.49
C ARG A 140 11.76 30.73 7.11
N PHE A 141 12.37 29.58 6.88
CA PHE A 141 12.83 29.15 5.56
C PHE A 141 11.99 27.96 5.08
N VAL A 142 11.87 27.83 3.76
CA VAL A 142 11.25 26.70 3.09
C VAL A 142 12.35 25.89 2.43
N VAL A 143 12.41 24.59 2.73
CA VAL A 143 13.43 23.68 2.23
C VAL A 143 12.82 22.45 1.55
N HIS A 144 13.47 21.99 0.49
CA HIS A 144 13.30 20.62 0.00
C HIS A 144 14.27 19.72 0.74
N ASP A 145 13.73 18.77 1.48
CA ASP A 145 14.48 17.76 2.21
C ASP A 145 14.34 16.43 1.47
N PRO A 146 15.40 15.90 0.82
CA PRO A 146 15.33 14.67 0.04
C PRO A 146 14.73 13.47 0.79
N ALA A 147 14.92 13.40 2.12
CA ALA A 147 14.42 12.29 2.93
C ALA A 147 13.00 12.56 3.46
N TRP A 148 12.74 13.76 3.96
CA TRP A 148 11.50 14.08 4.67
C TRP A 148 10.37 14.61 3.79
N GLY A 149 10.68 15.31 2.70
CA GLY A 149 9.65 15.81 1.78
C GLY A 149 9.94 17.21 1.21
N PRO A 150 9.14 17.63 0.22
CA PRO A 150 9.21 18.96 -0.35
C PRO A 150 8.67 20.02 0.61
N SER A 151 9.02 21.28 0.32
CA SER A 151 8.48 22.51 0.93
C SER A 151 8.33 22.51 2.45
N ARG A 152 9.27 21.88 3.17
CA ARG A 152 9.28 21.85 4.63
C ARG A 152 9.61 23.23 5.18
N ARG A 153 8.85 23.65 6.20
CA ARG A 153 9.06 24.93 6.88
C ARG A 153 9.96 24.71 8.09
N LEU A 154 11.07 25.42 8.15
CA LEU A 154 11.98 25.45 9.29
C LEU A 154 12.00 26.87 9.86
N ALA A 155 11.88 27.00 11.19
CA ALA A 155 12.10 28.27 11.86
C ALA A 155 13.53 28.74 11.58
N ALA A 156 13.73 30.04 11.31
CA ALA A 156 15.05 30.57 11.00
C ALA A 156 16.10 30.26 12.10
N PRO A 157 15.81 30.39 13.41
CA PRO A 157 16.76 30.02 14.46
C PRO A 157 17.13 28.52 14.44
N GLU A 158 16.17 27.65 14.12
CA GLU A 158 16.39 26.20 14.02
C GLU A 158 17.33 25.87 12.87
N LEU A 159 17.06 26.44 11.68
CA LEU A 159 17.91 26.26 10.50
C LEU A 159 19.34 26.74 10.79
N MET A 160 19.47 27.94 11.38
CA MET A 160 20.78 28.51 11.66
C MET A 160 21.59 27.65 12.63
N ARG A 161 20.97 27.14 13.70
CA ARG A 161 21.64 26.27 14.68
C ARG A 161 22.18 24.99 14.01
N ARG A 162 21.36 24.33 13.19
CA ARG A 162 21.76 23.09 12.49
C ARG A 162 22.82 23.34 11.41
N TRP A 163 22.77 24.48 10.75
CA TRP A 163 23.72 24.87 9.71
C TRP A 163 25.08 25.29 10.30
N GLN A 164 25.06 25.95 11.46
CA GLN A 164 26.27 26.31 12.22
C GLN A 164 27.07 25.07 12.63
N ALA A 165 26.40 24.00 13.09
CA ALA A 165 27.05 22.74 13.41
C ALA A 165 27.79 22.13 12.20
N ALA A 166 27.29 22.38 10.99
CA ALA A 166 27.94 21.99 9.72
C ALA A 166 28.94 23.06 9.20
N LYS A 167 29.40 23.98 10.07
CA LYS A 167 30.32 25.09 9.73
C LYS A 167 29.81 25.95 8.57
N PHE A 168 28.49 26.14 8.49
CA PHE A 168 27.81 26.90 7.45
C PHE A 168 28.18 26.43 6.03
N TRP A 169 28.33 25.13 5.83
CA TRP A 169 28.59 24.60 4.48
C TRP A 169 27.38 24.84 3.57
N SER A 170 27.64 25.42 2.40
CA SER A 170 26.63 25.74 1.40
C SER A 170 27.20 25.59 0.00
N LEU A 171 26.31 25.38 -0.96
CA LEU A 171 26.62 25.26 -2.37
C LEU A 171 25.50 25.90 -3.20
N VAL A 172 25.84 26.97 -3.90
CA VAL A 172 25.03 27.61 -4.94
C VAL A 172 25.51 27.09 -6.28
N VAL A 173 24.61 26.53 -7.08
CA VAL A 173 24.94 26.01 -8.42
C VAL A 173 24.22 26.87 -9.46
N VAL A 174 24.92 27.30 -10.50
CA VAL A 174 24.34 28.07 -11.62
C VAL A 174 24.86 27.56 -12.98
N PRO A 175 24.11 27.80 -14.08
CA PRO A 175 24.54 27.42 -15.41
C PRO A 175 25.90 28.02 -15.80
N PRO A 176 26.64 27.40 -16.73
CA PRO A 176 27.80 28.03 -17.35
C PRO A 176 27.41 29.36 -18.03
N ALA A 177 28.36 30.31 -18.10
CA ALA A 177 28.12 31.68 -18.54
C ALA A 177 27.50 31.83 -19.95
N ASN A 178 27.56 30.79 -20.79
CA ASN A 178 27.04 30.75 -22.16
C ASN A 178 25.82 29.83 -22.32
N GLY A 179 25.15 29.43 -21.24
CA GLY A 179 24.15 28.34 -21.24
C GLY A 179 22.70 28.70 -21.57
N HIS A 180 22.37 29.98 -21.81
CA HIS A 180 20.96 30.40 -21.96
C HIS A 180 20.25 29.97 -23.26
N ASP A 181 20.96 29.32 -24.20
CA ASP A 181 20.44 29.07 -25.56
C ASP A 181 20.27 27.59 -25.94
N ARG A 182 20.29 26.66 -24.98
CA ARG A 182 20.07 25.23 -25.26
C ARG A 182 18.66 24.75 -24.89
N VAL A 183 17.65 25.48 -25.34
CA VAL A 183 16.33 24.90 -25.65
C VAL A 183 15.97 25.30 -27.08
N ARG A 184 16.78 24.84 -28.04
CA ARG A 184 16.27 24.59 -29.38
C ARG A 184 15.70 23.18 -29.35
N LEU A 185 14.38 23.08 -29.49
CA LEU A 185 13.74 21.88 -30.00
C LEU A 185 14.60 21.37 -31.15
N LYS A 186 15.18 20.18 -30.97
CA LYS A 186 15.76 19.44 -32.08
C LYS A 186 14.62 19.30 -33.09
N PRO A 187 14.72 19.83 -34.33
CA PRO A 187 13.81 19.41 -35.36
C PRO A 187 13.90 17.89 -35.41
N ASP A 188 12.75 17.23 -35.53
CA ASP A 188 12.64 15.78 -35.61
C ASP A 188 13.80 15.21 -36.41
N ALA A 189 14.42 14.17 -35.85
CA ALA A 189 15.36 13.36 -36.57
C ALA A 189 14.68 12.97 -37.88
N THR A 190 15.30 13.37 -38.99
CA THR A 190 14.97 12.97 -40.34
C THR A 190 14.50 11.53 -40.32
N GLU A 191 13.20 11.33 -40.55
CA GLU A 191 12.60 10.01 -40.69
C GLU A 191 13.48 9.23 -41.68
N THR A 192 14.16 8.19 -41.19
CA THR A 192 14.60 7.11 -42.05
C THR A 192 13.34 6.57 -42.72
N LEU A 193 13.15 6.94 -43.99
CA LEU A 193 12.04 6.49 -44.82
C LEU A 193 12.02 4.95 -44.80
N ASP A 194 11.02 4.38 -44.13
CA ASP A 194 10.71 2.96 -44.19
C ASP A 194 10.44 2.54 -45.65
N PRO A 195 10.87 1.33 -46.07
CA PRO A 195 10.63 0.82 -47.43
C PRO A 195 9.15 0.79 -47.86
N GLU A 196 8.20 0.82 -46.91
CA GLU A 196 6.75 0.87 -47.17
C GLU A 196 6.25 2.22 -47.72
N ARG A 197 7.02 3.32 -47.60
CA ARG A 197 6.65 4.66 -48.12
C ARG A 197 6.68 4.78 -49.66
N THR A 198 6.92 3.69 -50.38
CA THR A 198 7.00 3.65 -51.85
C THR A 198 5.75 3.12 -52.55
N GLY A 199 4.71 2.70 -51.81
CA GLY A 199 3.44 2.24 -52.39
C GLY A 199 2.48 3.37 -52.82
N SER A 200 1.63 3.13 -53.82
CA SER A 200 0.65 4.13 -54.31
C SER A 200 -0.26 4.67 -53.21
N CYS A 201 -0.66 3.83 -52.25
CA CYS A 201 -1.48 4.23 -51.11
C CYS A 201 -0.76 5.18 -50.14
N ALA A 202 0.57 5.09 -50.00
CA ALA A 202 1.34 6.00 -49.16
C ALA A 202 1.39 7.42 -49.79
N GLN A 203 1.49 7.50 -51.12
CA GLN A 203 1.41 8.76 -51.86
C GLN A 203 0.02 9.39 -51.73
N LEU A 204 -1.04 8.60 -51.93
CA LEU A 204 -2.42 9.06 -51.76
C LEU A 204 -2.68 9.54 -50.32
N LEU A 205 -2.09 8.89 -49.31
CA LEU A 205 -2.17 9.33 -47.92
C LEU A 205 -1.48 10.68 -47.71
N SER A 206 -0.29 10.89 -48.26
CA SER A 206 0.41 12.19 -48.18
C SER A 206 -0.46 13.30 -48.78
N THR A 207 -1.04 13.07 -49.97
CA THR A 207 -1.94 14.05 -50.61
C THR A 207 -3.20 14.30 -49.77
N ALA A 208 -3.78 13.26 -49.17
CA ALA A 208 -4.94 13.39 -48.29
C ALA A 208 -4.63 14.22 -47.03
N ILE A 209 -3.45 14.05 -46.43
CA ILE A 209 -3.00 14.85 -45.28
C ILE A 209 -2.87 16.33 -45.68
N ASP A 210 -2.24 16.62 -46.81
CA ASP A 210 -2.10 17.99 -47.33
C ASP A 210 -3.46 18.64 -47.62
N ASP A 211 -4.42 17.86 -48.15
CA ASP A 211 -5.79 18.34 -48.38
C ASP A 211 -6.51 18.68 -47.08
N VAL A 212 -6.35 17.88 -46.02
CA VAL A 212 -6.92 18.18 -44.70
C VAL A 212 -6.28 19.42 -44.09
N GLN A 213 -4.96 19.59 -44.22
CA GLN A 213 -4.28 20.80 -43.73
C GLN A 213 -4.77 22.07 -44.42
N ARG A 214 -5.07 22.01 -45.73
CA ARG A 214 -5.58 23.15 -46.51
C ARG A 214 -7.06 23.42 -46.28
N ARG A 215 -7.90 22.38 -46.24
CA ARG A 215 -9.37 22.49 -46.18
C ARG A 215 -9.93 22.53 -44.75
N GLY A 216 -9.11 22.16 -43.78
CA GLY A 216 -9.46 22.10 -42.36
C GLY A 216 -9.94 20.73 -41.91
N VAL A 217 -9.84 20.49 -40.59
CA VAL A 217 -10.12 19.21 -39.92
C VAL A 217 -11.58 18.76 -40.09
N ALA A 218 -12.52 19.67 -40.38
CA ALA A 218 -13.93 19.33 -40.64
C ALA A 218 -14.12 18.40 -41.85
N GLU A 219 -13.24 18.49 -42.84
CA GLU A 219 -13.28 17.69 -44.07
C GLU A 219 -12.52 16.35 -43.93
N ALA A 220 -11.79 16.15 -42.82
CA ALA A 220 -10.92 15.01 -42.62
C ALA A 220 -11.65 13.66 -42.67
N ASP A 221 -12.89 13.62 -42.18
CA ASP A 221 -13.72 12.42 -42.24
C ASP A 221 -14.04 11.99 -43.66
N ALA A 222 -14.45 12.92 -44.52
CA ALA A 222 -14.79 12.61 -45.90
C ALA A 222 -13.54 12.15 -46.67
N ILE A 223 -12.42 12.88 -46.50
CA ILE A 223 -11.16 12.62 -47.18
C ILE A 223 -10.59 11.25 -46.78
N PHE A 224 -10.42 10.99 -45.47
CA PHE A 224 -9.80 9.74 -45.03
C PHE A 224 -10.74 8.52 -45.17
N ASN A 225 -12.07 8.68 -45.10
CA ASN A 225 -12.97 7.55 -45.41
C ASN A 225 -12.96 7.17 -46.89
N ALA A 226 -12.88 8.16 -47.79
CA ALA A 226 -12.70 7.90 -49.21
C ALA A 226 -11.37 7.16 -49.47
N LEU A 227 -10.28 7.61 -48.84
CA LEU A 227 -8.99 6.94 -48.96
C LEU A 227 -9.00 5.53 -48.36
N ARG A 228 -9.66 5.32 -47.21
CA ARG A 228 -9.84 4.00 -46.60
C ARG A 228 -10.54 3.01 -47.53
N SER A 229 -11.48 3.47 -48.35
CA SER A 229 -12.16 2.62 -49.35
C SER A 229 -11.25 2.25 -50.53
N GLN A 230 -10.32 3.14 -50.91
CA GLN A 230 -9.36 2.91 -51.99
C GLN A 230 -8.15 2.07 -51.54
N CYS A 231 -7.81 2.15 -50.25
CA CYS A 231 -6.66 1.49 -49.64
C CYS A 231 -7.07 0.70 -48.38
N PRO A 232 -7.86 -0.39 -48.51
CA PRO A 232 -8.47 -1.11 -47.38
C PRO A 232 -7.45 -1.77 -46.44
N ASP A 233 -6.29 -2.17 -46.97
CA ASP A 233 -5.22 -2.82 -46.21
C ASP A 233 -4.22 -1.82 -45.60
N SER A 234 -4.33 -0.53 -45.92
CA SER A 234 -3.44 0.51 -45.38
C SER A 234 -3.86 0.92 -43.96
N ALA A 235 -2.90 0.95 -43.04
CA ALA A 235 -3.10 1.48 -41.69
C ALA A 235 -3.27 3.01 -41.65
N GLY A 236 -2.67 3.72 -42.62
CA GLY A 236 -2.56 5.18 -42.62
C GLY A 236 -3.89 5.94 -42.50
N PRO A 237 -4.91 5.67 -43.33
CA PRO A 237 -6.19 6.38 -43.24
C PRO A 237 -6.88 6.19 -41.88
N LEU A 238 -6.74 5.00 -41.27
CA LEU A 238 -7.29 4.71 -39.95
C LEU A 238 -6.52 5.41 -38.83
N ARG A 239 -5.20 5.49 -38.93
CA ARG A 239 -4.35 6.25 -38.02
C ARG A 239 -4.71 7.73 -38.01
N GLU A 240 -4.82 8.35 -39.19
CA GLU A 240 -5.16 9.77 -39.27
C GLU A 240 -6.59 10.03 -38.74
N LEU A 241 -7.55 9.16 -39.07
CA LEU A 241 -8.90 9.22 -38.48
C LEU A 241 -8.89 9.05 -36.96
N ALA A 242 -8.03 8.19 -36.41
CA ALA A 242 -7.88 8.03 -34.96
C ALA A 242 -7.37 9.34 -34.32
N GLY A 243 -6.38 9.99 -34.92
CA GLY A 243 -5.88 11.31 -34.50
C GLY A 243 -6.96 12.41 -34.57
N VAL A 244 -7.76 12.43 -35.64
CA VAL A 244 -8.90 13.35 -35.79
C VAL A 244 -9.96 13.12 -34.71
N ARG A 245 -10.31 11.85 -34.42
CA ARG A 245 -11.26 11.51 -33.35
C ARG A 245 -10.72 11.90 -31.98
N PHE A 246 -9.43 11.72 -31.75
CA PHE A 246 -8.77 12.17 -30.53
C PHE A 246 -8.88 13.69 -30.39
N ALA A 247 -8.50 14.47 -31.41
CA ALA A 247 -8.65 15.93 -31.37
C ALA A 247 -10.10 16.40 -31.13
N ALA A 248 -11.08 15.65 -31.63
CA ALA A 248 -12.50 15.91 -31.43
C ALA A 248 -13.06 15.42 -30.07
N LEU A 249 -12.20 14.99 -29.13
CA LEU A 249 -12.58 14.42 -27.83
C LEU A 249 -13.42 13.14 -27.89
N ARG A 250 -13.45 12.45 -29.04
CA ARG A 250 -14.17 11.19 -29.29
C ARG A 250 -13.27 10.00 -28.97
N TRP A 251 -12.88 9.87 -27.71
CA TRP A 251 -11.85 8.92 -27.25
C TRP A 251 -12.15 7.45 -27.55
N ARG A 252 -13.41 7.03 -27.40
CA ARG A 252 -13.83 5.65 -27.73
C ARG A 252 -13.63 5.32 -29.20
N ASP A 253 -14.03 6.23 -30.07
CA ASP A 253 -13.88 6.07 -31.52
C ASP A 253 -12.40 6.12 -31.94
N ALA A 254 -11.63 7.03 -31.33
CA ALA A 254 -10.19 7.11 -31.54
C ALA A 254 -9.49 5.81 -31.16
N ALA A 255 -9.82 5.24 -29.99
CA ALA A 255 -9.28 3.95 -29.56
C ALA A 255 -9.64 2.81 -30.52
N SER A 256 -10.90 2.73 -30.97
CA SER A 256 -11.34 1.69 -31.91
C SER A 256 -10.65 1.79 -33.27
N LEU A 257 -10.45 3.01 -33.79
CA LEU A 257 -9.74 3.22 -35.06
C LEU A 257 -8.25 2.94 -34.92
N ALA A 258 -7.64 3.34 -33.79
CA ALA A 258 -6.24 3.04 -33.50
C ALA A 258 -6.00 1.52 -33.37
N GLU A 259 -6.89 0.77 -32.73
CA GLU A 259 -6.81 -0.70 -32.68
C GLU A 259 -6.91 -1.33 -34.07
N GLN A 260 -7.79 -0.82 -34.94
CA GLN A 260 -7.90 -1.28 -36.33
C GLN A 260 -6.67 -0.93 -37.17
N ALA A 261 -6.03 0.22 -36.93
CA ALA A 261 -4.79 0.61 -37.58
C ALA A 261 -3.63 -0.28 -37.11
N LEU A 262 -3.50 -0.53 -35.81
CA LEU A 262 -2.46 -1.39 -35.21
C LEU A 262 -2.60 -2.86 -35.58
N ALA A 263 -3.82 -3.33 -35.91
CA ALA A 263 -4.02 -4.66 -36.46
C ALA A 263 -3.40 -4.82 -37.87
N ARG A 264 -3.17 -3.71 -38.59
CA ARG A 264 -2.54 -3.68 -39.91
C ARG A 264 -1.05 -3.37 -39.82
N ASP A 265 -0.68 -2.41 -38.97
CA ASP A 265 0.71 -2.07 -38.68
C ASP A 265 0.97 -2.00 -37.16
N PRO A 266 1.44 -3.11 -36.54
CA PRO A 266 1.74 -3.15 -35.12
C PRO A 266 2.95 -2.32 -34.69
N ARG A 267 3.74 -1.80 -35.64
CA ARG A 267 4.97 -1.03 -35.35
C ARG A 267 4.73 0.49 -35.32
N ASP A 268 3.53 0.96 -35.67
CA ASP A 268 3.20 2.38 -35.73
C ASP A 268 3.18 3.01 -34.32
N GLU A 269 4.27 3.68 -33.97
CA GLU A 269 4.43 4.27 -32.63
C GLU A 269 3.43 5.40 -32.36
N TYR A 270 3.09 6.18 -33.37
CA TYR A 270 2.11 7.27 -33.25
C TYR A 270 0.71 6.72 -32.93
N THR A 271 0.31 5.64 -33.60
CA THR A 271 -0.98 4.99 -33.38
C THR A 271 -1.05 4.37 -31.99
N TRP A 272 0.05 3.77 -31.50
CA TRP A 272 0.14 3.35 -30.09
C TRP A 272 -0.03 4.50 -29.11
N ASP A 273 0.57 5.67 -29.38
CA ASP A 273 0.44 6.86 -28.53
C ASP A 273 -0.99 7.41 -28.51
N VAL A 274 -1.69 7.42 -29.66
CA VAL A 274 -3.11 7.79 -29.77
C VAL A 274 -3.99 6.79 -29.03
N LEU A 275 -3.77 5.48 -29.17
CA LEU A 275 -4.52 4.45 -28.46
C LEU A 275 -4.34 4.61 -26.94
N ALA A 276 -3.11 4.77 -26.49
CA ALA A 276 -2.79 4.90 -25.08
C ALA A 276 -3.39 6.17 -24.48
N SER A 277 -3.25 7.31 -25.15
CA SER A 277 -3.86 8.58 -24.74
C SER A 277 -5.38 8.49 -24.70
N SER A 278 -5.99 7.85 -25.70
CA SER A 278 -7.44 7.63 -25.76
C SER A 278 -7.95 6.78 -24.60
N ARG A 279 -7.22 5.72 -24.21
CA ARG A 279 -7.56 4.88 -23.05
C ARG A 279 -7.37 5.63 -21.74
N PHE A 280 -6.32 6.45 -21.62
CA PHE A 280 -6.06 7.26 -20.43
C PHE A 280 -7.20 8.27 -20.19
N MET A 281 -7.68 8.94 -21.24
CA MET A 281 -8.81 9.87 -21.15
C MET A 281 -10.15 9.19 -20.80
N GLN A 282 -10.21 7.86 -20.90
CA GLN A 282 -11.37 7.04 -20.53
C GLN A 282 -11.25 6.40 -19.14
N ASP A 283 -10.24 6.79 -18.34
CA ASP A 283 -9.93 6.19 -17.04
C ASP A 283 -9.51 4.70 -17.10
N ASP A 284 -9.16 4.20 -18.30
CA ASP A 284 -8.52 2.89 -18.47
C ASP A 284 -6.99 3.01 -18.30
N VAL A 285 -6.59 3.34 -17.07
CA VAL A 285 -5.19 3.55 -16.66
C VAL A 285 -4.31 2.35 -17.02
N ALA A 286 -4.79 1.13 -16.75
CA ALA A 286 -4.05 -0.09 -17.05
C ALA A 286 -3.92 -0.33 -18.55
N GLY A 287 -4.99 -0.16 -19.32
CA GLY A 287 -4.97 -0.31 -20.77
C GLY A 287 -4.18 0.77 -21.50
N ALA A 288 -4.11 1.98 -20.94
CA ALA A 288 -3.25 3.04 -21.42
C ALA A 288 -1.76 2.68 -21.25
N LEU A 289 -1.35 2.21 -20.06
CA LEU A 289 0.01 1.74 -19.84
C LEU A 289 0.36 0.58 -20.76
N ARG A 290 -0.52 -0.43 -20.94
CA ARG A 290 -0.28 -1.53 -21.89
C ARG A 290 0.03 -1.05 -23.31
N ALA A 291 -0.66 -0.01 -23.78
CA ALA A 291 -0.48 0.57 -25.09
C ALA A 291 0.82 1.40 -25.17
N TRP A 292 1.05 2.33 -24.23
CA TRP A 292 2.29 3.12 -24.20
C TRP A 292 3.56 2.27 -24.00
N ASN A 293 3.45 1.15 -23.28
CA ASN A 293 4.59 0.26 -23.05
C ASN A 293 5.08 -0.41 -24.34
N GLN A 294 4.25 -0.53 -25.38
CA GLN A 294 4.69 -1.01 -26.71
C GLN A 294 5.75 -0.10 -27.33
N ILE A 295 5.73 1.19 -26.99
CA ILE A 295 6.66 2.22 -27.48
C ILE A 295 7.63 2.71 -26.39
N GLY A 296 7.83 1.91 -25.33
CA GLY A 296 8.79 2.21 -24.27
C GLY A 296 8.46 3.44 -23.41
N LYS A 297 7.17 3.82 -23.32
CA LYS A 297 6.65 4.96 -22.55
C LYS A 297 5.57 4.51 -21.53
N PRO A 298 5.20 5.36 -20.56
CA PRO A 298 5.99 6.49 -20.08
C PRO A 298 7.09 6.05 -19.12
N ARG A 299 8.16 6.85 -18.99
CA ARG A 299 9.20 6.66 -17.96
C ARG A 299 8.93 7.53 -16.74
N VAL A 300 9.28 7.07 -15.54
CA VAL A 300 9.13 7.85 -14.30
C VAL A 300 10.01 9.10 -14.40
N ASP A 301 9.43 10.28 -14.30
CA ASP A 301 10.19 11.51 -14.11
C ASP A 301 10.32 11.88 -12.63
N THR A 302 9.17 11.97 -11.95
CA THR A 302 9.09 12.31 -10.52
C THR A 302 8.04 11.47 -9.82
N VAL A 303 8.20 11.34 -8.49
CA VAL A 303 7.17 10.79 -7.58
C VAL A 303 6.72 11.92 -6.67
N GLN A 304 5.44 12.27 -6.72
CA GLN A 304 4.77 13.31 -5.94
C GLN A 304 3.89 12.66 -4.87
N ILE A 305 4.14 12.91 -3.59
CA ILE A 305 3.40 12.30 -2.47
C ILE A 305 2.73 13.38 -1.62
N GLU A 306 1.42 13.25 -1.47
CA GLU A 306 0.57 14.14 -0.68
C GLU A 306 -0.01 13.41 0.54
N GLY A 307 -0.26 14.16 1.61
CA GLY A 307 -0.91 13.65 2.83
C GLY A 307 0.04 13.04 3.88
N LEU A 308 1.35 13.07 3.63
CA LEU A 308 2.36 12.70 4.62
C LEU A 308 2.53 13.80 5.68
N SER A 309 2.56 13.38 6.94
CA SER A 309 2.77 14.28 8.07
C SER A 309 3.80 13.75 9.08
N ARG A 310 3.91 12.42 9.21
CA ARG A 310 4.80 11.76 10.18
C ARG A 310 5.81 10.84 9.53
N ALA A 311 5.46 10.18 8.43
CA ALA A 311 6.39 9.30 7.72
C ALA A 311 7.26 10.09 6.74
N ARG A 312 8.50 9.64 6.57
CA ARG A 312 9.47 10.19 5.62
C ARG A 312 9.03 9.95 4.19
N TYR A 313 9.09 10.98 3.37
CA TYR A 313 8.74 10.90 1.95
C TYR A 313 9.53 9.83 1.20
N ALA A 314 10.85 9.77 1.41
CA ALA A 314 11.72 8.82 0.71
C ALA A 314 11.34 7.36 0.97
N LEU A 315 10.85 7.05 2.18
CA LEU A 315 10.44 5.70 2.55
C LEU A 315 9.22 5.24 1.75
N VAL A 316 8.24 6.12 1.57
CA VAL A 316 7.06 5.81 0.76
C VAL A 316 7.42 5.77 -0.73
N ALA A 317 8.25 6.69 -1.21
CA ALA A 317 8.73 6.67 -2.59
C ALA A 317 9.52 5.38 -2.92
N ASP A 318 10.40 4.95 -2.01
CA ASP A 318 11.19 3.72 -2.14
C ASP A 318 10.32 2.47 -2.13
N ALA A 319 9.24 2.46 -1.33
CA ALA A 319 8.29 1.35 -1.27
C ALA A 319 7.55 1.10 -2.59
N LEU A 320 7.38 2.13 -3.44
CA LEU A 320 6.80 1.96 -4.77
C LEU A 320 7.72 1.13 -5.69
N ALA A 321 9.04 1.17 -5.45
CA ALA A 321 10.08 0.62 -6.32
C ALA A 321 9.97 1.12 -7.78
N LEU A 322 9.66 2.42 -7.94
CA LEU A 322 9.58 3.13 -9.22
C LEU A 322 10.67 4.20 -9.27
N PRO A 323 11.96 3.83 -9.52
CA PRO A 323 13.03 4.80 -9.58
C PRO A 323 12.89 5.72 -10.81
N ALA A 324 13.41 6.94 -10.71
CA ALA A 324 13.44 7.87 -11.84
C ALA A 324 14.10 7.23 -13.09
N GLY A 325 13.51 7.48 -14.26
CA GLY A 325 13.92 6.94 -15.56
C GLY A 325 13.39 5.53 -15.88
N ALA A 326 12.85 4.79 -14.90
CA ALA A 326 12.30 3.46 -15.12
C ALA A 326 11.00 3.51 -15.94
N LEU A 327 10.76 2.49 -16.76
CA LEU A 327 9.50 2.34 -17.48
C LEU A 327 8.35 2.09 -16.49
N VAL A 328 7.29 2.88 -16.58
CA VAL A 328 6.04 2.64 -15.86
C VAL A 328 5.24 1.61 -16.65
N SER A 329 5.43 0.34 -16.31
CA SER A 329 4.63 -0.74 -16.90
C SER A 329 3.32 -0.95 -16.16
N GLU A 330 2.30 -1.55 -16.78
CA GLU A 330 1.08 -1.95 -16.06
C GLU A 330 1.42 -2.78 -14.81
N GLU A 331 2.33 -3.74 -14.96
CA GLU A 331 2.72 -4.66 -13.88
C GLU A 331 3.45 -3.93 -12.75
N THR A 332 4.44 -3.08 -13.08
CA THR A 332 5.18 -2.31 -12.06
C THR A 332 4.29 -1.28 -11.37
N PHE A 333 3.36 -0.66 -12.09
CA PHE A 333 2.40 0.28 -11.53
C PHE A 333 1.43 -0.40 -10.57
N ARG A 334 0.80 -1.51 -10.99
CA ARG A 334 -0.12 -2.27 -10.12
C ARG A 334 0.61 -2.87 -8.92
N ARG A 335 1.84 -3.36 -9.08
CA ARG A 335 2.66 -3.84 -7.95
C ARG A 335 3.02 -2.72 -6.98
N ALA A 336 3.33 -1.52 -7.48
CA ALA A 336 3.57 -0.35 -6.63
C ALA A 336 2.31 0.02 -5.83
N GLU A 337 1.13 -0.03 -6.46
CA GLU A 337 -0.16 0.19 -5.78
C GLU A 337 -0.38 -0.85 -4.66
N ARG A 338 -0.07 -2.13 -4.90
CA ARG A 338 -0.14 -3.18 -3.87
C ARG A 338 0.76 -2.89 -2.68
N ARG A 339 2.04 -2.60 -2.94
CA ARG A 339 3.02 -2.30 -1.89
C ARG A 339 2.61 -1.10 -1.07
N LEU A 340 2.16 -0.03 -1.73
CA LEU A 340 1.65 1.16 -1.08
C LEU A 340 0.47 0.84 -0.15
N SER A 341 -0.48 0.02 -0.60
CA SER A 341 -1.65 -0.38 0.21
C SER A 341 -1.32 -1.27 1.41
N GLU A 342 -0.16 -1.95 1.39
CA GLU A 342 0.30 -2.82 2.47
C GLU A 342 1.17 -2.06 3.49
N LEU A 343 1.62 -0.85 3.17
CA LEU A 343 2.42 -0.06 4.09
C LEU A 343 1.70 0.14 5.44
N PRO A 344 2.38 -0.10 6.57
CA PRO A 344 1.79 0.16 7.87
C PRO A 344 1.57 1.66 8.09
N GLY A 345 0.61 2.01 8.95
CA GLY A 345 0.34 3.39 9.32
C GLY A 345 -0.58 4.18 8.38
N TYR A 346 -1.12 3.57 7.30
CA TYR A 346 -2.06 4.24 6.38
C TYR A 346 -3.46 3.60 6.43
N VAL A 347 -4.50 4.42 6.22
CA VAL A 347 -5.91 3.99 6.18
C VAL A 347 -6.41 3.88 4.76
N ASP A 348 -6.00 4.82 3.91
CA ASP A 348 -6.32 4.85 2.49
C ASP A 348 -5.10 5.35 1.71
N THR A 349 -4.93 4.83 0.51
CA THR A 349 -3.81 5.14 -0.37
C THR A 349 -4.28 5.13 -1.82
N ARG A 350 -3.84 6.10 -2.62
CA ARG A 350 -4.10 6.14 -4.06
C ARG A 350 -2.80 6.36 -4.82
N LEU A 351 -2.66 5.64 -5.91
CA LEU A 351 -1.57 5.79 -6.87
C LEU A 351 -2.15 6.18 -8.22
N GLY A 352 -1.60 7.22 -8.82
CA GLY A 352 -1.93 7.67 -10.16
C GLY A 352 -0.66 8.05 -10.93
N TYR A 353 -0.79 8.31 -12.22
CA TYR A 353 0.28 8.94 -12.98
C TYR A 353 -0.28 10.03 -13.89
N ARG A 354 0.56 11.01 -14.20
CA ARG A 354 0.27 12.09 -15.13
C ARG A 354 1.31 12.05 -16.25
N PRO A 355 0.93 11.65 -17.47
CA PRO A 355 1.85 11.62 -18.61
C PRO A 355 2.32 13.04 -18.97
N LYS A 356 3.53 13.12 -19.50
CA LYS A 356 4.19 14.33 -20.01
C LYS A 356 4.46 14.16 -21.51
N ARG A 357 4.63 15.30 -22.20
CA ARG A 357 4.79 15.35 -23.67
C ARG A 357 6.09 14.71 -24.17
N ASP A 358 7.09 14.56 -23.31
CA ASP A 358 8.43 14.03 -23.59
C ASP A 358 8.54 12.51 -23.40
N GLY A 359 7.42 11.81 -23.18
CA GLY A 359 7.41 10.36 -22.93
C GLY A 359 7.74 9.99 -21.48
N PHE A 360 7.75 10.96 -20.56
CA PHE A 360 7.81 10.70 -19.13
C PHE A 360 6.44 10.81 -18.45
N ALA A 361 6.36 10.44 -17.18
CA ALA A 361 5.20 10.65 -16.33
C ALA A 361 5.60 11.03 -14.91
N ALA A 362 4.83 11.92 -14.30
CA ALA A 362 4.86 12.14 -12.87
C ALA A 362 3.96 11.11 -12.19
N VAL A 363 4.48 10.36 -11.22
CA VAL A 363 3.70 9.41 -10.42
C VAL A 363 3.16 10.15 -9.21
N ASN A 364 1.85 10.17 -9.04
CA ASN A 364 1.18 10.88 -7.95
C ASN A 364 0.69 9.87 -6.92
N VAL A 365 0.96 10.14 -5.65
CA VAL A 365 0.61 9.31 -4.51
C VAL A 365 -0.16 10.17 -3.54
N VAL A 366 -1.32 9.70 -3.12
CA VAL A 366 -2.09 10.32 -2.04
C VAL A 366 -2.22 9.31 -0.93
N VAL A 367 -1.79 9.69 0.28
CA VAL A 367 -1.92 8.82 1.46
C VAL A 367 -2.75 9.49 2.55
N VAL A 368 -3.51 8.69 3.27
CA VAL A 368 -4.21 9.11 4.48
C VAL A 368 -3.59 8.37 5.66
N GLU A 369 -2.76 9.07 6.43
CA GLU A 369 -2.15 8.48 7.61
C GLU A 369 -3.18 8.15 8.70
N ARG A 370 -2.98 7.02 9.37
CA ARG A 370 -3.82 6.53 10.46
C ARG A 370 -3.80 7.48 11.65
N PRO A 371 -4.96 7.93 12.16
CA PRO A 371 -4.99 8.73 13.37
C PRO A 371 -4.54 7.89 14.57
N ALA A 372 -3.89 8.53 15.55
CA ALA A 372 -3.45 7.85 16.77
C ALA A 372 -4.61 7.37 17.67
N ARG A 373 -5.81 7.93 17.48
CA ARG A 373 -7.04 7.55 18.16
C ARG A 373 -8.25 7.77 17.25
N PRO A 374 -9.37 7.06 17.46
CA PRO A 374 -10.63 7.36 16.78
C PRO A 374 -11.01 8.84 16.91
N ARG A 375 -11.47 9.46 15.82
CA ARG A 375 -11.72 10.91 15.74
C ARG A 375 -13.18 11.29 16.05
N GLY A 376 -14.12 10.36 15.94
CA GLY A 376 -15.54 10.65 16.08
C GLY A 376 -16.32 9.62 16.91
N PRO A 377 -17.55 9.95 17.35
CA PRO A 377 -18.35 9.10 18.22
C PRO A 377 -18.71 7.76 17.58
N ILE A 378 -18.94 7.73 16.26
CA ILE A 378 -19.24 6.50 15.53
C ILE A 378 -18.03 5.55 15.50
N GLU A 379 -16.82 6.08 15.32
CA GLU A 379 -15.61 5.26 15.33
C GLU A 379 -15.33 4.69 16.72
N TRP A 380 -15.57 5.48 17.77
CA TRP A 380 -15.53 5.02 19.16
C TRP A 380 -16.58 3.95 19.43
N ALA A 381 -17.82 4.15 18.99
CA ALA A 381 -18.89 3.17 19.14
C ALA A 381 -18.57 1.85 18.42
N ALA A 382 -18.05 1.91 17.19
CA ALA A 382 -17.64 0.72 16.44
C ALA A 382 -16.47 -0.02 17.13
N THR A 383 -15.48 0.74 17.63
CA THR A 383 -14.35 0.18 18.40
C THR A 383 -14.84 -0.48 19.68
N GLY A 384 -15.76 0.17 20.41
CA GLY A 384 -16.36 -0.37 21.63
C GLY A 384 -17.20 -1.62 21.38
N ALA A 385 -18.00 -1.64 20.31
CA ALA A 385 -18.77 -2.80 19.90
C ALA A 385 -17.86 -3.99 19.56
N ARG A 386 -16.79 -3.77 18.78
CA ARG A 386 -15.78 -4.79 18.49
C ARG A 386 -15.13 -5.33 19.76
N THR A 387 -14.72 -4.42 20.64
CA THR A 387 -14.08 -4.72 21.93
C THR A 387 -14.99 -5.58 22.81
N ALA A 388 -16.29 -5.27 22.87
CA ALA A 388 -17.27 -6.04 23.63
C ALA A 388 -17.55 -7.43 23.04
N ILE A 389 -17.69 -7.53 21.71
CA ILE A 389 -17.96 -8.77 20.99
C ILE A 389 -16.77 -9.73 21.05
N ASP A 390 -15.57 -9.26 20.71
CA ASP A 390 -14.37 -10.10 20.68
C ASP A 390 -13.79 -10.34 22.10
N ARG A 391 -14.23 -9.54 23.09
CA ARG A 391 -13.63 -9.40 24.44
C ARG A 391 -12.10 -9.24 24.34
N GLU A 392 -11.70 -8.46 23.35
CA GLU A 392 -10.32 -8.12 23.03
C GLU A 392 -10.23 -6.66 22.63
N VAL A 393 -9.26 -5.94 23.19
CA VAL A 393 -8.95 -4.55 22.85
C VAL A 393 -7.64 -4.57 22.10
N SER A 394 -7.60 -3.89 20.94
CA SER A 394 -6.36 -3.65 20.19
C SER A 394 -6.15 -2.15 20.05
N VAL A 395 -4.96 -1.69 20.42
CA VAL A 395 -4.53 -0.30 20.33
C VAL A 395 -3.39 -0.24 19.32
N VAL A 396 -3.61 0.52 18.25
CA VAL A 396 -2.64 0.74 17.18
C VAL A 396 -2.10 2.16 17.28
N VAL A 397 -0.79 2.29 17.48
CA VAL A 397 -0.11 3.58 17.62
C VAL A 397 0.89 3.75 16.47
N PRO A 398 0.82 4.84 15.71
CA PRO A 398 1.83 5.16 14.71
C PRO A 398 3.16 5.49 15.38
N GLY A 399 4.25 5.14 14.71
CA GLY A 399 5.61 5.39 15.16
C GLY A 399 6.00 6.87 15.25
N MET A 400 7.14 7.11 15.90
CA MET A 400 7.68 8.45 16.19
C MET A 400 9.00 8.75 15.45
N THR A 401 9.61 7.76 14.80
CA THR A 401 10.92 7.88 14.13
C THR A 401 10.81 8.36 12.68
N GLY A 402 9.60 8.35 12.13
CA GLY A 402 9.29 8.71 10.75
C GLY A 402 9.65 7.64 9.73
N GLN A 403 9.93 6.40 10.16
CA GLN A 403 10.20 5.26 9.29
C GLN A 403 8.91 4.56 8.82
N GLY A 404 7.75 5.20 8.99
CA GLY A 404 6.45 4.60 8.67
C GLY A 404 6.10 3.41 9.56
N GLU A 405 6.69 3.34 10.76
CA GLU A 405 6.50 2.23 11.67
C GLU A 405 5.16 2.30 12.42
N GLN A 406 4.67 1.14 12.87
CA GLN A 406 3.41 0.99 13.56
C GLN A 406 3.57 0.00 14.71
N TRP A 407 3.08 0.39 15.88
CA TRP A 407 2.95 -0.48 17.05
C TRP A 407 1.50 -0.93 17.19
N GLU A 408 1.31 -2.18 17.60
CA GLU A 408 -0.01 -2.71 17.97
C GLU A 408 0.11 -3.52 19.25
N ALA A 409 -0.68 -3.16 20.25
CA ALA A 409 -0.81 -3.90 21.51
C ALA A 409 -2.24 -4.42 21.63
N SER A 410 -2.41 -5.70 21.95
CA SER A 410 -3.72 -6.32 22.10
C SER A 410 -3.85 -7.08 23.41
N TRP A 411 -5.02 -6.99 24.05
CA TRP A 411 -5.35 -7.74 25.26
C TRP A 411 -6.74 -8.35 25.16
N ARG A 412 -6.81 -9.69 25.27
CA ARG A 412 -8.04 -10.49 25.31
C ARG A 412 -8.29 -10.97 26.73
N TRP A 413 -9.47 -10.68 27.28
CA TRP A 413 -9.83 -10.94 28.69
C TRP A 413 -10.92 -12.01 28.86
N TRP A 414 -10.97 -13.00 27.98
CA TRP A 414 -11.73 -14.21 28.25
C TRP A 414 -11.08 -14.99 29.41
N THR A 415 -11.85 -15.39 30.41
CA THR A 415 -11.36 -16.15 31.58
C THR A 415 -10.58 -17.40 31.17
N GLU A 416 -11.14 -18.16 30.22
CA GLU A 416 -10.62 -19.46 29.79
C GLU A 416 -9.65 -19.37 28.59
N ARG A 417 -9.42 -18.15 28.06
CA ARG A 417 -8.50 -17.97 26.93
C ARG A 417 -7.84 -16.60 26.86
N PRO A 418 -7.20 -16.11 27.94
CA PRO A 418 -6.58 -14.79 27.95
C PRO A 418 -5.43 -14.72 26.93
N ARG A 419 -5.20 -13.54 26.39
CA ARG A 419 -4.06 -13.26 25.49
C ARG A 419 -3.55 -11.85 25.69
N VAL A 420 -2.24 -11.68 25.67
CA VAL A 420 -1.56 -10.38 25.56
C VAL A 420 -0.59 -10.48 24.40
N ALA A 421 -0.57 -9.49 23.53
CA ALA A 421 0.39 -9.43 22.44
C ALA A 421 0.85 -8.01 22.16
N LEU A 422 2.07 -7.90 21.65
CA LEU A 422 2.69 -6.69 21.15
C LEU A 422 3.29 -7.00 19.79
N SER A 423 3.07 -6.12 18.82
CA SER A 423 3.72 -6.20 17.52
C SER A 423 4.20 -4.84 17.05
N PHE A 424 5.25 -4.90 16.23
CA PHE A 424 5.90 -3.77 15.59
C PHE A 424 6.02 -4.07 14.10
N ALA A 425 5.54 -3.18 13.26
CA ALA A 425 5.65 -3.31 11.81
C ALA A 425 6.34 -2.09 11.20
N MET A 426 7.24 -2.31 10.25
CA MET A 426 7.92 -1.25 9.49
C MET A 426 8.15 -1.68 8.04
N PRO A 427 8.07 -0.77 7.06
CA PRO A 427 8.58 -1.05 5.74
C PRO A 427 10.11 -1.04 5.76
N HIS A 428 10.71 -1.96 5.01
CA HIS A 428 12.16 -2.11 4.95
C HIS A 428 12.61 -2.49 3.54
N ARG A 429 13.80 -2.05 3.16
CA ARG A 429 14.40 -2.29 1.84
C ARG A 429 15.80 -2.91 1.92
N GLY A 430 16.09 -3.64 3.01
CA GLY A 430 17.30 -4.44 3.17
C GLY A 430 17.28 -5.70 2.29
N VAL A 431 17.94 -6.77 2.75
CA VAL A 431 18.12 -8.01 1.96
C VAL A 431 16.79 -8.60 1.46
N LEU A 432 15.74 -8.53 2.30
CA LEU A 432 14.38 -8.85 1.91
C LEU A 432 13.53 -7.58 1.97
N PRO A 433 13.18 -6.96 0.82
CA PRO A 433 12.30 -5.81 0.80
C PRO A 433 10.87 -6.23 1.20
N GLY A 434 10.10 -5.28 1.73
CA GLY A 434 8.71 -5.50 2.10
C GLY A 434 8.38 -4.92 3.47
N VAL A 435 7.27 -5.39 4.04
CA VAL A 435 6.87 -5.05 5.40
C VAL A 435 7.43 -6.10 6.36
N TRP A 436 8.27 -5.65 7.27
CA TRP A 436 8.77 -6.45 8.36
C TRP A 436 7.86 -6.29 9.57
N ARG A 437 7.54 -7.40 10.21
CA ARG A 437 6.80 -7.45 11.47
C ARG A 437 7.60 -8.24 12.48
N VAL A 438 7.76 -7.69 13.66
CA VAL A 438 8.25 -8.39 14.86
C VAL A 438 7.08 -8.45 15.82
N ASP A 439 6.79 -9.63 16.37
CA ASP A 439 5.71 -9.80 17.31
C ASP A 439 6.09 -10.71 18.47
N GLY A 440 5.38 -10.51 19.58
CA GLY A 440 5.45 -11.39 20.73
C GLY A 440 4.09 -11.49 21.37
N CYS A 441 3.72 -12.70 21.81
CA CYS A 441 2.48 -12.91 22.54
C CYS A 441 2.60 -13.95 23.63
N TRP A 442 1.72 -13.83 24.61
CA TRP A 442 1.40 -14.88 25.56
C TRP A 442 -0.10 -15.15 25.50
N GLU A 443 -0.48 -16.43 25.51
CA GLU A 443 -1.86 -16.85 25.59
C GLU A 443 -2.02 -18.14 26.40
N ALA A 444 -3.23 -18.32 26.94
CA ALA A 444 -3.72 -19.59 27.42
C ALA A 444 -5.01 -19.95 26.66
N GLN A 445 -5.29 -21.24 26.48
CA GLN A 445 -6.53 -21.74 25.89
C GLN A 445 -6.99 -23.00 26.65
N SER A 446 -8.27 -23.04 27.03
CA SER A 446 -8.91 -24.20 27.67
C SER A 446 -9.67 -25.06 26.66
N TYR A 447 -9.63 -26.38 26.84
CA TYR A 447 -10.27 -27.37 25.98
C TYR A 447 -11.15 -28.33 26.79
N GLY A 448 -12.38 -28.56 26.33
CA GLY A 448 -13.38 -29.39 26.99
C GLY A 448 -13.19 -30.89 26.83
N PHE A 449 -12.11 -31.34 26.19
CA PHE A 449 -11.89 -32.74 25.78
C PHE A 449 -11.02 -33.54 26.78
N GLY A 450 -10.98 -33.13 28.06
CA GLY A 450 -10.10 -33.71 29.08
C GLY A 450 -10.46 -35.14 29.48
N MET A 451 -9.45 -35.95 29.84
CA MET A 451 -9.64 -37.33 30.32
C MET A 451 -10.26 -37.37 31.72
N THR A 452 -11.26 -38.22 31.91
CA THR A 452 -11.80 -38.58 33.22
C THR A 452 -10.80 -39.47 33.97
N SER A 453 -9.89 -38.90 34.75
CA SER A 453 -9.18 -39.67 35.77
C SER A 453 -10.04 -39.69 37.05
N SER A 454 -10.56 -40.88 37.38
CA SER A 454 -11.09 -41.27 38.69
C SER A 454 -12.03 -40.29 39.41
N GLY A 455 -13.35 -40.40 39.19
CA GLY A 455 -14.40 -39.95 40.12
C GLY A 455 -14.52 -38.44 40.40
N LEU A 456 -13.64 -37.60 39.86
CA LEU A 456 -13.66 -36.15 39.98
C LEU A 456 -14.30 -35.52 38.73
N ALA A 457 -14.96 -34.37 38.92
CA ALA A 457 -15.56 -33.61 37.82
C ALA A 457 -14.53 -33.31 36.73
N PRO A 458 -14.87 -33.47 35.43
CA PRO A 458 -13.95 -33.23 34.33
C PRO A 458 -13.44 -31.78 34.37
N ARG A 459 -12.12 -31.60 34.40
CA ARG A 459 -11.48 -30.28 34.31
C ARG A 459 -11.05 -30.01 32.88
N PRO A 460 -11.27 -28.80 32.34
CA PRO A 460 -10.74 -28.43 31.04
C PRO A 460 -9.22 -28.58 31.00
N LEU A 461 -8.70 -29.09 29.88
CA LEU A 461 -7.27 -29.08 29.62
C LEU A 461 -6.84 -27.65 29.28
N VAL A 462 -5.83 -27.11 29.97
CA VAL A 462 -5.32 -25.76 29.70
C VAL A 462 -3.96 -25.85 29.02
N GLU A 463 -3.82 -25.22 27.86
CA GLU A 463 -2.54 -25.09 27.15
C GLU A 463 -2.11 -23.62 27.14
N ARG A 464 -0.85 -23.36 27.47
CA ARG A 464 -0.23 -22.03 27.46
C ARG A 464 0.81 -21.95 26.36
N ARG A 465 0.85 -20.83 25.66
CA ARG A 465 1.82 -20.55 24.60
C ARG A 465 2.41 -19.15 24.79
N ALA A 466 3.73 -19.06 24.80
CA ALA A 466 4.44 -17.81 24.58
C ALA A 466 5.14 -17.88 23.23
N HIS A 467 4.98 -16.87 22.39
CA HIS A 467 5.55 -16.78 21.05
C HIS A 467 6.37 -15.49 20.92
N GLY A 468 7.48 -15.58 20.18
CA GLY A 468 8.19 -14.42 19.65
C GLY A 468 8.59 -14.71 18.21
N GLY A 469 8.29 -13.81 17.29
CA GLY A 469 8.41 -14.06 15.87
C GLY A 469 8.85 -12.84 15.07
N ILE A 470 9.35 -13.14 13.87
CA ILE A 470 9.61 -12.17 12.82
C ILE A 470 8.98 -12.66 11.52
N ALA A 471 8.35 -11.75 10.79
CA ALA A 471 7.77 -12.01 9.49
C ALA A 471 8.17 -10.91 8.51
N VAL A 472 8.36 -11.30 7.25
CA VAL A 472 8.52 -10.38 6.13
C VAL A 472 7.47 -10.70 5.07
N SER A 473 6.85 -9.69 4.49
CA SER A 473 5.91 -9.86 3.39
C SER A 473 6.09 -8.81 2.30
N ASP A 474 5.92 -9.23 1.06
CA ASP A 474 5.95 -8.36 -0.11
C ASP A 474 5.18 -9.00 -1.28
N TRP A 475 5.03 -8.23 -2.36
CA TRP A 475 4.43 -8.64 -3.61
C TRP A 475 5.53 -9.07 -4.59
N LEU A 476 5.47 -10.29 -5.11
CA LEU A 476 6.31 -10.78 -6.21
C LEU A 476 5.84 -10.19 -7.55
N THR A 477 4.53 -10.13 -7.74
CA THR A 477 3.84 -9.53 -8.89
C THR A 477 2.67 -8.68 -8.38
N ALA A 478 1.95 -7.98 -9.24
CA ALA A 478 0.74 -7.26 -8.88
C ALA A 478 -0.37 -8.16 -8.29
N ASP A 479 -0.26 -9.47 -8.47
CA ASP A 479 -1.29 -10.44 -8.12
C ASP A 479 -0.78 -11.62 -7.27
N LEU A 480 0.52 -11.70 -6.96
CA LEU A 480 1.10 -12.73 -6.10
C LEU A 480 1.85 -12.09 -4.92
N ARG A 481 1.37 -12.33 -3.71
CA ARG A 481 1.96 -11.90 -2.44
C ARG A 481 2.60 -13.09 -1.74
N TYR A 482 3.73 -12.87 -1.09
CA TYR A 482 4.35 -13.86 -0.21
C TYR A 482 4.51 -13.33 1.20
N SER A 483 4.60 -14.24 2.16
CA SER A 483 5.10 -13.95 3.49
C SER A 483 6.00 -15.07 3.97
N LEU A 484 7.11 -14.73 4.61
CA LEU A 484 8.01 -15.67 5.28
C LEU A 484 8.04 -15.32 6.76
N ASN A 485 8.06 -16.33 7.62
CA ASN A 485 8.12 -16.14 9.06
C ASN A 485 9.10 -17.11 9.72
N ALA A 486 9.67 -16.67 10.83
CA ALA A 486 10.45 -17.48 11.73
C ALA A 486 10.17 -17.05 13.17
N GLY A 487 10.24 -17.97 14.12
CA GLY A 487 9.95 -17.65 15.51
C GLY A 487 10.38 -18.70 16.51
N ILE A 488 10.10 -18.42 17.77
CA ILE A 488 10.32 -19.32 18.90
C ILE A 488 9.03 -19.37 19.72
N ASP A 489 8.63 -20.58 20.09
CA ASP A 489 7.47 -20.84 20.91
C ASP A 489 7.87 -21.59 22.19
N SER A 490 7.24 -21.25 23.31
CA SER A 490 7.28 -21.99 24.57
C SER A 490 5.87 -22.48 24.89
N TRP A 491 5.70 -23.79 25.00
CA TRP A 491 4.44 -24.46 25.27
C TRP A 491 4.44 -25.00 26.70
N ASN A 492 3.44 -24.58 27.48
CA ASN A 492 3.27 -24.90 28.90
C ASN A 492 4.50 -24.58 29.78
N GLY A 493 5.41 -23.73 29.29
CA GLY A 493 6.66 -23.36 29.97
C GLY A 493 7.79 -24.39 29.86
N VAL A 494 7.55 -25.56 29.27
CA VAL A 494 8.51 -26.69 29.28
C VAL A 494 9.01 -27.01 27.88
N ARG A 495 8.12 -27.10 26.88
CA ARG A 495 8.48 -27.47 25.51
C ARG A 495 8.84 -26.20 24.74
N ARG A 496 10.06 -26.10 24.19
CA ARG A 496 10.50 -24.95 23.38
C ARG A 496 10.78 -25.35 21.94
N THR A 497 10.19 -24.63 20.99
CA THR A 497 10.35 -24.93 19.56
C THR A 497 10.78 -23.71 18.79
N ALA A 498 11.69 -23.87 17.83
CA ALA A 498 11.90 -22.90 16.76
C ALA A 498 10.92 -23.19 15.62
N SER A 499 10.40 -22.17 14.96
CA SER A 499 9.49 -22.30 13.83
C SER A 499 10.00 -21.57 12.60
N ILE A 500 9.68 -22.12 11.44
CA ILE A 500 9.83 -21.47 10.14
C ILE A 500 8.61 -21.80 9.29
N GLY A 501 8.12 -20.81 8.56
CA GLY A 501 6.96 -20.99 7.70
C GLY A 501 6.87 -19.91 6.64
N GLY A 502 5.87 -20.06 5.79
CA GLY A 502 5.57 -19.08 4.77
C GLY A 502 4.18 -19.25 4.19
N SER A 503 3.74 -18.22 3.48
CA SER A 503 2.49 -18.21 2.77
C SER A 503 2.63 -17.59 1.39
N LEU A 504 1.78 -18.04 0.47
CA LEU A 504 1.59 -17.48 -0.85
C LEU A 504 0.11 -17.14 -1.02
N GLU A 505 -0.19 -15.93 -1.48
CA GLU A 505 -1.55 -15.47 -1.79
C GLU A 505 -1.58 -14.98 -3.23
N ARG A 506 -2.50 -15.53 -4.02
CA ARG A 506 -2.73 -15.10 -5.40
C ARG A 506 -4.13 -14.51 -5.58
N ARG A 507 -4.19 -13.35 -6.20
CA ARG A 507 -5.42 -12.62 -6.52
C ARG A 507 -5.70 -12.69 -8.02
N PHE A 508 -6.98 -12.83 -8.37
CA PHE A 508 -7.41 -12.90 -9.77
C PHE A 508 -8.71 -12.13 -9.99
N ALA A 509 -9.08 -11.97 -11.27
CA ALA A 509 -10.34 -11.39 -11.71
C ALA A 509 -10.65 -10.04 -11.05
N SER A 510 -9.65 -9.15 -11.00
CA SER A 510 -9.74 -7.83 -10.35
C SER A 510 -10.06 -7.91 -8.85
N ASN A 511 -9.31 -8.75 -8.10
CA ASN A 511 -9.48 -8.96 -6.65
C ASN A 511 -10.81 -9.59 -6.23
N ARG A 512 -11.42 -10.37 -7.13
CA ARG A 512 -12.66 -11.11 -6.86
C ARG A 512 -12.40 -12.53 -6.43
N VAL A 513 -11.25 -13.10 -6.81
CA VAL A 513 -10.84 -14.43 -6.39
C VAL A 513 -9.51 -14.32 -5.66
N LEU A 514 -9.40 -14.97 -4.51
CA LEU A 514 -8.20 -15.12 -3.71
C LEU A 514 -7.97 -16.61 -3.48
N ALA A 515 -6.75 -17.06 -3.74
CA ALA A 515 -6.27 -18.38 -3.35
C ALA A 515 -5.02 -18.20 -2.50
N ALA A 516 -4.98 -18.81 -1.32
CA ALA A 516 -3.86 -18.71 -0.41
C ALA A 516 -3.46 -20.09 0.13
N GLY A 517 -2.15 -20.32 0.22
CA GLY A 517 -1.60 -21.49 0.89
C GLY A 517 -0.56 -21.06 1.92
N ASP A 518 -0.56 -21.71 3.07
CA ASP A 518 0.44 -21.51 4.12
C ASP A 518 0.94 -22.85 4.65
N ALA A 519 2.20 -22.86 5.06
CA ALA A 519 2.84 -24.02 5.67
C ALA A 519 3.87 -23.56 6.70
N ALA A 520 3.96 -24.29 7.81
CA ALA A 520 4.95 -24.03 8.84
C ALA A 520 5.43 -25.33 9.48
N THR A 521 6.66 -25.31 9.98
CA THR A 521 7.26 -26.40 10.73
C THR A 521 7.86 -25.88 12.02
N TRP A 522 7.69 -26.65 13.09
CA TRP A 522 8.24 -26.39 14.42
C TRP A 522 9.25 -27.49 14.76
N MET A 523 10.45 -27.08 15.12
CA MET A 523 11.58 -27.92 15.47
C MET A 523 11.83 -27.81 16.97
N LEU A 524 11.95 -28.95 17.66
CA LEU A 524 12.15 -28.98 19.11
C LEU A 524 13.60 -28.61 19.45
N LEU A 525 13.81 -27.59 20.30
CA LEU A 525 15.15 -27.10 20.63
C LEU A 525 15.99 -28.07 21.48
N GLY A 526 15.34 -29.06 22.11
CA GLY A 526 15.99 -30.12 22.89
C GLY A 526 16.17 -31.45 22.15
N GLY A 527 15.92 -31.50 20.84
CA GLY A 527 15.89 -32.73 20.05
C GLY A 527 14.59 -33.53 20.20
N GLY A 528 14.25 -34.32 19.19
CA GLY A 528 12.98 -35.08 19.11
C GLY A 528 12.09 -34.64 17.94
N PRO A 529 10.94 -35.33 17.73
CA PRO A 529 10.07 -35.04 16.61
C PRO A 529 9.40 -33.67 16.74
N GLY A 530 9.55 -32.86 15.69
CA GLY A 530 8.82 -31.60 15.51
C GLY A 530 7.35 -31.82 15.10
N PHE A 531 6.68 -30.74 14.74
CA PHE A 531 5.33 -30.77 14.19
C PHE A 531 5.19 -29.77 13.04
N ARG A 532 4.12 -29.92 12.26
CA ARG A 532 3.89 -29.15 11.02
C ARG A 532 2.44 -28.73 10.91
N SER A 533 2.20 -27.63 10.19
CA SER A 533 0.89 -27.20 9.73
C SER A 533 0.93 -26.91 8.23
N ALA A 534 -0.21 -27.09 7.58
CA ALA A 534 -0.45 -26.63 6.23
C ALA A 534 -1.93 -26.28 6.05
N ALA A 535 -2.20 -25.23 5.30
CA ALA A 535 -3.55 -24.84 4.92
C ALA A 535 -3.60 -24.39 3.45
N LEU A 536 -4.74 -24.64 2.82
CA LEU A 536 -5.10 -24.11 1.51
C LEU A 536 -6.50 -23.51 1.61
N ARG A 537 -6.64 -22.25 1.21
CA ARG A 537 -7.86 -21.48 1.34
C ARG A 537 -8.18 -20.77 0.03
N THR A 538 -9.47 -20.66 -0.26
CA THR A 538 -9.99 -19.91 -1.39
C THR A 538 -11.15 -19.03 -0.94
N ALA A 539 -11.24 -17.85 -1.55
CA ALA A 539 -12.34 -16.92 -1.35
C ALA A 539 -12.72 -16.31 -2.70
N VAL A 540 -14.03 -16.20 -2.94
CA VAL A 540 -14.62 -15.67 -4.15
C VAL A 540 -15.68 -14.65 -3.77
N ARG A 541 -15.74 -13.54 -4.50
CA ARG A 541 -16.82 -12.57 -4.40
C ARG A 541 -17.24 -12.05 -5.77
N SER A 542 -18.53 -11.81 -5.97
CA SER A 542 -19.03 -11.26 -7.24
C SER A 542 -18.59 -9.81 -7.47
N SER A 543 -18.45 -9.03 -6.38
CA SER A 543 -18.03 -7.62 -6.40
C SER A 543 -17.17 -7.27 -5.20
N THR A 544 -16.23 -6.35 -5.39
CA THR A 544 -15.40 -5.79 -4.32
C THR A 544 -16.10 -4.65 -3.57
N ALA A 545 -17.14 -4.08 -4.19
CA ALA A 545 -17.95 -3.01 -3.62
C ALA A 545 -19.11 -3.59 -2.78
N ALA A 546 -19.34 -2.99 -1.61
CA ALA A 546 -20.48 -3.30 -0.75
C ALA A 546 -21.73 -2.53 -1.24
N ILE A 547 -22.25 -2.92 -2.41
CA ILE A 547 -23.41 -2.29 -3.08
C ILE A 547 -24.20 -3.38 -3.82
N GLY A 548 -25.54 -3.29 -3.79
CA GLY A 548 -26.41 -4.21 -4.51
C GLY A 548 -26.37 -5.63 -3.95
N THR A 549 -26.48 -6.63 -4.82
CA THR A 549 -26.37 -8.03 -4.43
C THR A 549 -24.93 -8.51 -4.61
N VAL A 550 -24.31 -8.98 -3.52
CA VAL A 550 -22.95 -9.53 -3.51
C VAL A 550 -23.01 -10.99 -3.10
N PHE A 551 -22.45 -11.86 -3.95
CA PHE A 551 -22.26 -13.27 -3.63
C PHE A 551 -20.86 -13.44 -3.07
N VAL A 552 -20.73 -14.13 -1.96
CA VAL A 552 -19.47 -14.48 -1.31
C VAL A 552 -19.44 -15.99 -1.16
N ALA A 553 -18.31 -16.62 -1.50
CA ALA A 553 -18.07 -18.02 -1.24
C ALA A 553 -16.63 -18.21 -0.79
N GLY A 554 -16.38 -19.22 0.01
CA GLY A 554 -15.04 -19.57 0.45
C GLY A 554 -14.97 -21.01 0.87
N GLY A 555 -13.75 -21.52 0.95
CA GLY A 555 -13.53 -22.88 1.39
C GLY A 555 -12.05 -23.18 1.51
N GLY A 556 -11.75 -24.22 2.25
CA GLY A 556 -10.37 -24.59 2.49
C GLY A 556 -10.21 -25.92 3.19
N VAL A 557 -8.96 -26.34 3.25
CA VAL A 557 -8.50 -27.48 4.01
C VAL A 557 -7.36 -27.04 4.89
N GLU A 558 -7.36 -27.47 6.15
CA GLU A 558 -6.29 -27.19 7.09
C GLU A 558 -5.90 -28.48 7.78
N ALA A 559 -4.59 -28.67 7.99
CA ALA A 559 -4.06 -29.87 8.59
C ALA A 559 -2.85 -29.55 9.47
N VAL A 560 -2.76 -30.27 10.58
CA VAL A 560 -1.57 -30.34 11.43
C VAL A 560 -1.13 -31.79 11.60
N SER A 561 0.13 -31.99 11.97
CA SER A 561 0.63 -33.31 12.35
C SER A 561 0.14 -33.71 13.74
N ALA A 562 0.03 -35.01 14.03
CA ALA A 562 -0.45 -35.54 15.32
C ALA A 562 0.32 -35.06 16.57
N ALA A 563 1.60 -34.67 16.44
CA ALA A 563 2.40 -34.13 17.55
C ALA A 563 2.17 -32.63 17.82
N ALA A 564 1.28 -31.98 17.06
CA ALA A 564 0.98 -30.57 17.16
C ALA A 564 0.16 -30.27 18.44
N PRO A 565 0.53 -29.23 19.21
CA PRO A 565 -0.28 -28.73 20.33
C PRO A 565 -1.70 -28.30 19.90
N PHE A 566 -2.67 -28.37 20.80
CA PHE A 566 -4.08 -28.07 20.47
C PHE A 566 -4.30 -26.64 20.01
N ALA A 567 -3.47 -25.68 20.43
CA ALA A 567 -3.56 -24.30 19.99
C ALA A 567 -3.32 -24.13 18.48
N LEU A 568 -2.71 -25.13 17.82
CA LEU A 568 -2.53 -25.15 16.35
C LEU A 568 -3.59 -25.97 15.62
N TRP A 569 -4.40 -26.76 16.33
CA TRP A 569 -5.41 -27.59 15.69
C TRP A 569 -6.48 -26.71 15.05
N PRO A 570 -6.87 -27.00 13.80
CA PRO A 570 -7.95 -26.28 13.14
C PRO A 570 -9.32 -26.65 13.73
N GLY A 571 -10.29 -25.78 13.49
CA GLY A 571 -11.68 -25.96 13.89
C GLY A 571 -12.58 -24.97 13.17
N ALA A 572 -13.89 -25.19 13.24
CA ALA A 572 -14.90 -24.28 12.70
C ALA A 572 -15.92 -23.88 13.78
N GLY A 573 -16.41 -22.65 13.68
CA GLY A 573 -17.44 -22.13 14.57
C GLY A 573 -17.84 -20.71 14.21
N ASP A 574 -18.08 -19.89 15.21
CA ASP A 574 -18.50 -18.51 15.07
C ASP A 574 -17.33 -17.53 14.82
N GLY A 575 -16.20 -17.95 14.28
CA GLY A 575 -15.09 -17.06 13.91
C GLY A 575 -14.25 -16.49 15.07
N HIS A 576 -14.63 -16.69 16.34
CA HIS A 576 -13.90 -16.15 17.50
C HIS A 576 -12.68 -16.99 17.91
N ALA A 577 -12.75 -18.30 17.73
CA ALA A 577 -11.67 -19.23 18.07
C ALA A 577 -10.80 -19.61 16.88
N ARG A 578 -11.43 -19.82 15.73
CA ARG A 578 -10.80 -20.25 14.48
C ARG A 578 -11.54 -19.55 13.32
N ALA A 579 -10.85 -19.36 12.20
CA ALA A 579 -11.38 -18.60 11.07
C ALA A 579 -12.50 -19.32 10.28
N PRO A 580 -12.47 -20.65 10.07
CA PRO A 580 -13.56 -21.36 9.40
C PRO A 580 -14.90 -21.16 10.11
N LEU A 581 -15.94 -20.83 9.33
CA LEU A 581 -17.26 -20.51 9.85
C LEU A 581 -18.17 -21.76 9.91
N LEU A 582 -18.94 -21.82 10.98
CA LEU A 582 -20.02 -22.76 11.27
C LEU A 582 -20.95 -22.07 12.28
N ARG A 583 -21.79 -21.15 11.78
CA ARG A 583 -22.47 -20.12 12.61
C ARG A 583 -23.64 -20.62 13.46
N GLY A 584 -24.18 -21.80 13.19
CA GLY A 584 -25.12 -22.52 14.04
C GLY A 584 -24.45 -23.35 15.14
N HIS A 585 -23.14 -23.59 15.04
CA HIS A 585 -22.35 -24.34 16.01
C HIS A 585 -21.11 -23.55 16.50
N PRO A 586 -21.27 -22.65 17.47
CA PRO A 586 -20.13 -21.98 18.10
C PRO A 586 -19.09 -22.99 18.59
N LEU A 587 -17.81 -22.70 18.34
CA LEU A 587 -16.71 -23.56 18.78
C LEU A 587 -16.40 -23.37 20.26
N LEU A 588 -16.85 -22.25 20.83
CA LEU A 588 -16.58 -21.83 22.20
C LEU A 588 -17.84 -21.93 23.05
N ARG A 589 -17.68 -22.47 24.26
CA ARG A 589 -18.64 -22.35 25.36
C ARG A 589 -17.93 -21.73 26.55
N ASP A 590 -18.34 -20.53 26.95
CA ASP A 590 -17.70 -19.74 28.01
C ASP A 590 -16.18 -19.53 27.85
N GLY A 591 -15.70 -19.60 26.61
CA GLY A 591 -14.27 -19.46 26.27
C GLY A 591 -13.49 -20.77 26.27
N VAL A 592 -14.12 -21.89 26.57
CA VAL A 592 -13.54 -23.24 26.40
C VAL A 592 -13.84 -23.72 24.98
N ILE A 593 -12.83 -24.29 24.30
CA ILE A 593 -13.04 -24.97 23.02
C ILE A 593 -13.64 -26.35 23.30
N ASP A 594 -14.91 -26.54 22.94
CA ASP A 594 -15.66 -27.78 23.18
C ASP A 594 -16.52 -28.24 21.98
N GLY A 595 -16.51 -27.49 20.87
CA GLY A 595 -17.30 -27.79 19.67
C GLY A 595 -16.89 -29.06 18.91
N ALA A 596 -17.86 -29.61 18.18
CA ALA A 596 -17.74 -30.91 17.48
C ALA A 596 -16.77 -30.90 16.29
N VAL A 597 -16.58 -29.74 15.66
CA VAL A 597 -15.72 -29.55 14.49
C VAL A 597 -14.38 -28.95 14.91
N PHE A 598 -13.59 -29.79 15.59
CA PHE A 598 -12.22 -29.49 16.04
C PHE A 598 -11.35 -30.76 15.92
N GLY A 599 -10.20 -30.68 15.25
CA GLY A 599 -9.37 -31.85 15.00
C GLY A 599 -8.08 -31.53 14.26
N GLU A 600 -7.20 -32.52 14.09
CA GLU A 600 -5.93 -32.32 13.37
C GLU A 600 -6.14 -31.93 11.90
N ARG A 601 -7.32 -32.22 11.33
CA ARG A 601 -7.66 -31.85 9.96
C ARG A 601 -9.08 -31.32 9.88
N ILE A 602 -9.27 -30.30 9.05
CA ILE A 602 -10.60 -29.79 8.69
C ILE A 602 -10.70 -29.60 7.17
N ALA A 603 -11.90 -29.81 6.65
CA ALA A 603 -12.33 -29.29 5.36
C ALA A 603 -13.60 -28.47 5.57
N TYR A 604 -13.68 -27.29 4.96
CA TYR A 604 -14.84 -26.41 5.12
C TYR A 604 -15.17 -25.66 3.83
N ALA A 605 -16.44 -25.26 3.72
CA ALA A 605 -16.95 -24.40 2.68
C ALA A 605 -18.03 -23.48 3.24
N ASN A 606 -18.12 -22.27 2.73
CA ASN A 606 -19.18 -21.32 3.06
C ASN A 606 -19.66 -20.62 1.80
N GLY A 607 -20.95 -20.28 1.79
CA GLY A 607 -21.60 -19.49 0.76
C GLY A 607 -22.53 -18.48 1.41
N GLU A 608 -22.52 -17.26 0.92
CA GLU A 608 -23.34 -16.16 1.44
C GLU A 608 -23.83 -15.26 0.31
N VAL A 609 -25.11 -14.89 0.39
CA VAL A 609 -25.72 -13.87 -0.47
C VAL A 609 -26.00 -12.66 0.40
N GLN A 610 -25.43 -11.51 0.04
CA GLN A 610 -25.62 -10.24 0.74
C GLN A 610 -26.41 -9.29 -0.14
N ARG A 611 -27.51 -8.74 0.38
CA ARG A 611 -28.28 -7.67 -0.26
C ARG A 611 -28.04 -6.36 0.49
N TRP A 612 -27.16 -5.53 -0.04
CA TRP A 612 -26.84 -4.21 0.50
C TRP A 612 -27.98 -3.23 0.21
N ILE A 613 -28.53 -2.68 1.27
CA ILE A 613 -29.62 -1.71 1.22
C ILE A 613 -29.03 -0.36 0.83
N HIS A 614 -29.74 0.39 0.00
CA HIS A 614 -29.33 1.74 -0.37
C HIS A 614 -29.48 2.65 0.87
N SER A 615 -28.35 2.98 1.51
CA SER A 615 -28.33 3.92 2.63
C SER A 615 -28.46 5.35 2.11
N PRO A 616 -29.27 6.21 2.76
CA PRO A 616 -29.30 7.64 2.44
C PRO A 616 -27.93 8.28 2.76
N PRO A 617 -27.57 9.41 2.11
CA PRO A 617 -26.29 10.08 2.33
C PRO A 617 -26.03 10.51 3.78
N SER A 618 -27.09 10.70 4.57
CA SER A 618 -27.03 11.05 5.98
C SER A 618 -26.68 9.88 6.90
N LEU A 619 -26.80 8.63 6.44
CA LEU A 619 -26.43 7.45 7.21
C LEU A 619 -24.99 7.03 6.84
N PRO A 620 -24.02 7.24 7.72
CA PRO A 620 -22.62 6.98 7.40
C PRO A 620 -22.30 5.49 7.26
N MET A 621 -23.18 4.60 7.72
CA MET A 621 -23.00 3.14 7.65
C MET A 621 -23.82 2.50 6.52
N ARG A 622 -23.29 1.40 5.98
CA ARG A 622 -24.01 0.54 5.02
C ARG A 622 -24.49 -0.71 5.73
N ILE A 623 -25.72 -1.12 5.39
CA ILE A 623 -26.37 -2.27 5.99
C ILE A 623 -26.74 -3.26 4.88
N ALA A 624 -26.53 -4.55 5.12
CA ALA A 624 -26.99 -5.62 4.25
C ALA A 624 -27.77 -6.66 5.06
N VAL A 625 -28.77 -7.27 4.42
CA VAL A 625 -29.30 -8.55 4.88
C VAL A 625 -28.55 -9.67 4.16
N ALA A 626 -28.26 -10.75 4.88
CA ALA A 626 -27.51 -11.88 4.37
C ALA A 626 -28.24 -13.19 4.62
N SER A 627 -28.11 -14.13 3.69
CA SER A 627 -28.46 -15.54 3.88
C SER A 627 -27.22 -16.38 3.61
N PHE A 628 -26.98 -17.42 4.40
CA PHE A 628 -25.76 -18.19 4.30
C PHE A 628 -25.96 -19.70 4.44
N VAL A 629 -24.95 -20.42 3.98
CA VAL A 629 -24.73 -21.83 4.23
C VAL A 629 -23.27 -22.04 4.62
N ASP A 630 -23.03 -22.77 5.70
CA ASP A 630 -21.70 -23.18 6.16
C ASP A 630 -21.63 -24.71 6.23
N LEU A 631 -20.50 -25.28 5.83
CA LEU A 631 -20.23 -26.70 5.89
C LEU A 631 -18.84 -26.89 6.46
N ALA A 632 -18.68 -27.77 7.44
CA ALA A 632 -17.37 -28.07 7.98
C ALA A 632 -17.27 -29.52 8.47
N ARG A 633 -16.13 -30.15 8.21
CA ARG A 633 -15.82 -31.52 8.62
C ARG A 633 -14.48 -31.60 9.30
N ALA A 634 -14.45 -32.03 10.56
CA ALA A 634 -13.22 -32.36 11.28
C ALA A 634 -12.86 -33.84 11.12
N SER A 635 -11.57 -34.15 11.18
CA SER A 635 -11.03 -35.52 11.17
C SER A 635 -9.84 -35.60 12.13
N ARG A 636 -9.58 -36.80 12.69
CA ARG A 636 -8.59 -36.99 13.78
C ARG A 636 -8.86 -36.01 14.92
N ARG A 637 -10.05 -36.14 15.52
CA ARG A 637 -10.56 -35.25 16.56
C ARG A 637 -9.92 -35.55 17.91
N ALA A 638 -10.10 -34.63 18.85
CA ALA A 638 -9.70 -34.85 20.24
C ALA A 638 -10.47 -36.06 20.82
N PRO A 639 -9.85 -36.85 21.71
CA PRO A 639 -10.54 -37.91 22.44
C PRO A 639 -11.77 -37.35 23.16
N ALA A 640 -12.90 -38.07 23.12
CA ALA A 640 -14.17 -37.63 23.71
C ALA A 640 -14.75 -36.31 23.16
N ALA A 641 -14.34 -35.86 21.96
CA ALA A 641 -15.00 -34.74 21.29
C ALA A 641 -16.50 -35.06 21.05
N PRO A 642 -17.44 -34.21 21.55
CA PRO A 642 -18.86 -34.45 21.42
C PRO A 642 -19.36 -34.19 19.99
N GLY A 643 -20.54 -34.72 19.66
CA GLY A 643 -21.26 -34.39 18.42
C GLY A 643 -20.69 -34.96 17.12
N ASP A 644 -21.39 -34.66 16.02
CA ASP A 644 -21.04 -35.08 14.66
C ASP A 644 -19.81 -34.30 14.16
N PRO A 645 -18.74 -34.97 13.65
CA PRO A 645 -17.60 -34.31 13.05
C PRO A 645 -17.93 -33.52 11.79
N PHE A 646 -19.07 -33.76 11.16
CA PHE A 646 -19.54 -33.05 9.98
C PHE A 646 -20.83 -32.30 10.29
N GLN A 647 -20.79 -30.98 10.10
CA GLN A 647 -21.91 -30.09 10.38
C GLN A 647 -22.24 -29.24 9.17
N ILE A 648 -23.52 -28.88 9.06
CA ILE A 648 -24.08 -28.02 8.01
C ILE A 648 -24.98 -27.01 8.69
N ASP A 649 -24.69 -25.73 8.49
CA ASP A 649 -25.49 -24.64 9.03
C ASP A 649 -26.10 -23.84 7.90
N VAL A 650 -27.34 -23.40 8.10
CA VAL A 650 -28.01 -22.42 7.26
C VAL A 650 -28.54 -21.30 8.13
N GLY A 651 -28.65 -20.11 7.58
CA GLY A 651 -29.16 -19.01 8.38
C GLY A 651 -29.29 -17.69 7.65
N PHE A 652 -29.66 -16.69 8.42
CA PHE A 652 -29.79 -15.31 7.98
C PHE A 652 -29.07 -14.38 8.95
N GLY A 653 -28.73 -13.19 8.48
CA GLY A 653 -28.01 -12.24 9.29
C GLY A 653 -28.03 -10.83 8.75
N VAL A 654 -27.44 -9.93 9.52
CA VAL A 654 -27.23 -8.52 9.16
C VAL A 654 -25.74 -8.27 9.02
N ARG A 655 -25.38 -7.46 8.04
CA ARG A 655 -24.02 -6.97 7.79
C ARG A 655 -24.01 -5.47 8.00
N VAL A 656 -23.09 -4.97 8.82
CA VAL A 656 -22.93 -3.53 9.05
C VAL A 656 -21.50 -3.12 8.71
N LYS A 657 -21.37 -2.28 7.69
CA LYS A 657 -20.09 -1.71 7.27
C LYS A 657 -20.02 -0.26 7.70
N VAL A 658 -19.10 0.02 8.63
CA VAL A 658 -18.80 1.35 9.14
C VAL A 658 -17.65 1.95 8.33
N PRO A 659 -17.68 3.24 7.94
CA PRO A 659 -16.53 3.91 7.34
C PRO A 659 -15.30 3.82 8.24
N SER A 660 -14.11 3.96 7.65
CA SER A 660 -12.79 3.92 8.32
C SER A 660 -12.43 2.65 9.12
N GLN A 661 -13.37 1.72 9.34
CA GLN A 661 -13.14 0.42 9.95
C GLN A 661 -12.80 -0.64 8.90
N LYS A 662 -11.80 -1.47 9.20
CA LYS A 662 -11.48 -2.65 8.38
C LYS A 662 -12.45 -3.78 8.75
N GLY A 663 -13.22 -4.25 7.78
CA GLY A 663 -14.14 -5.37 7.91
C GLY A 663 -15.62 -4.98 7.95
N THR A 664 -16.46 -5.97 8.17
CA THR A 664 -17.92 -5.84 8.28
C THR A 664 -18.39 -6.57 9.53
N LEU A 665 -19.16 -5.90 10.38
CA LEU A 665 -19.82 -6.54 11.52
C LEU A 665 -20.88 -7.50 10.99
N ARG A 666 -20.90 -8.73 11.52
CA ARG A 666 -21.94 -9.72 11.25
C ARG A 666 -22.71 -10.03 12.53
N ILE A 667 -24.01 -10.18 12.35
CA ILE A 667 -24.97 -10.64 13.35
C ILE A 667 -25.76 -11.75 12.65
N ASP A 668 -25.60 -12.98 13.09
CA ASP A 668 -26.08 -14.17 12.37
C ASP A 668 -26.95 -15.04 13.28
N ALA A 669 -28.13 -15.41 12.78
CA ALA A 669 -28.95 -16.47 13.36
C ALA A 669 -28.75 -17.73 12.50
N GLY A 670 -28.04 -18.71 13.05
CA GLY A 670 -27.70 -19.97 12.39
C GLY A 670 -28.50 -21.14 12.94
N HIS A 671 -28.83 -22.08 12.05
CA HIS A 671 -29.51 -23.33 12.33
C HIS A 671 -28.71 -24.52 11.76
N GLY A 672 -28.39 -25.49 12.62
CA GLY A 672 -27.74 -26.74 12.26
C GLY A 672 -28.72 -27.72 11.63
N VAL A 673 -28.53 -28.04 10.36
CA VAL A 673 -29.45 -28.89 9.57
C VAL A 673 -29.45 -30.34 10.06
N ARG A 674 -28.34 -30.81 10.65
CA ARG A 674 -28.14 -32.22 11.01
C ARG A 674 -28.65 -32.57 12.41
N ASP A 675 -28.49 -31.67 13.37
CA ASP A 675 -28.79 -31.91 14.79
C ASP A 675 -29.76 -30.88 15.40
N GLY A 676 -30.21 -29.90 14.61
CA GLY A 676 -31.16 -28.87 15.03
C GLY A 676 -30.56 -27.82 15.96
N ALA A 677 -29.24 -27.72 16.08
CA ALA A 677 -28.60 -26.68 16.89
C ALA A 677 -29.01 -25.27 16.41
N ASN A 678 -29.12 -24.32 17.33
CA ASN A 678 -29.39 -22.93 16.98
C ASN A 678 -28.43 -22.02 17.73
N ALA A 679 -27.92 -21.01 17.05
CA ALA A 679 -27.05 -20.01 17.66
C ALA A 679 -27.30 -18.62 17.08
N LEU A 680 -27.24 -17.63 17.96
CA LEU A 680 -27.11 -16.22 17.60
C LEU A 680 -25.64 -15.84 17.78
N THR A 681 -24.95 -15.54 16.69
CA THR A 681 -23.51 -15.25 16.71
C THR A 681 -23.23 -13.84 16.22
N PHE A 682 -22.17 -13.27 16.77
CA PHE A 682 -21.68 -11.94 16.44
C PHE A 682 -20.23 -12.08 16.00
N GLY A 683 -19.74 -11.22 15.13
CA GLY A 683 -18.33 -11.23 14.78
C GLY A 683 -17.96 -10.23 13.70
N TRP A 684 -16.72 -10.29 13.25
CA TRP A 684 -16.22 -9.42 12.18
C TRP A 684 -15.72 -10.24 11.02
N GLN A 685 -16.17 -9.89 9.81
CA GLN A 685 -15.67 -10.47 8.57
C GLN A 685 -14.64 -9.52 7.96
N LEU A 686 -13.41 -9.99 7.84
CA LEU A 686 -12.35 -9.35 7.07
C LEU A 686 -12.32 -10.01 5.68
N PHE A 687 -12.14 -9.22 4.63
CA PHE A 687 -12.02 -9.69 3.26
C PHE A 687 -10.66 -9.30 2.70
#